data_AF-A0A843BA68-F1
#
_entry.id   AF-A0A843BA68-F1
#
_cell.length_a   1.000
_cell.length_b   1.000
_cell.length_c   1.000
_cell.angle_alpha   90.00
_cell.angle_beta   90.00
_cell.angle_gamma   90.00
#
_symmetry.space_group_name_H-M   'P 1'
#
loop_
_entity.id
_entity.type
_entity.pdbx_description
1 polymer ?
#
loop_
_entity_poly.entity_id
_entity_poly.type
_entity_poly.pdbx_seq_one_letter_code
_entity_poly.pdbx_strand_id
1 'polypeptide(L)'
;MKATQLAVYRDEIYRLHHANDALAASNQILRDALGAVRADCAAEVAQIRAEMAPGFSWPDRDSAVRLSARLEELRAEMAGMATRLAKTAAERDRAIEERDYLRRRHAHHNTSGKNAYAEHRSHVNDEIKKVEAELAAELDAEAAGPGEAGPPPNAEGRAGAGRSHSNKPHKKVWHILDRCPHCRVRGRLGQGRALTSLCNDFDGDGMYIRTTAHIGYEYTCRACGEDSRSEFPRVSGTSFGRKALGIIVQLGGKKCVDADIAEIFGDVFGFPTGETTIWNARRAAADLLDPTIHFILEELKKAKFLGIDETPYSVNGESGYVWVVRTDRATLVLAMPTRAGAVIAEHMSELLHIPVTTDGYSPYLTYFKILQRCWAHILRDAEAAYVHADKGDRARYLELYRKLLGIFRDAKRTAARTAGMGGADEATCLEFEGRVMDVVSAYGDHKFATTLAGAAPNLFTFLRYPGMPPTNNDTERDIRDAVVVQRKIRHKFVNSEGMRVFSAIQGFNSTCRKLGLVPWKCMARIAADHTFNIFRAGPEMQRASAPWDDTITVRHEACVDGIPVDAPAGGWDADSLARLAAGVPDIIDTADMDKSTLLVLKPHTNPVAARGQPSHDAPDNLPYRRKPPPTATA
;
A
#
# COMPACT_ATOMS: atom_id res chain seq x y z
N MET A 1 34.57 -15.96 10.09
CA MET A 1 35.01 -14.95 9.08
C MET A 1 33.90 -14.50 8.13
N LYS A 2 33.22 -15.38 7.38
CA LYS A 2 32.23 -14.99 6.35
C LYS A 2 30.97 -14.28 6.89
N ALA A 3 30.44 -14.68 8.06
CA ALA A 3 29.27 -14.02 8.68
C ALA A 3 29.56 -12.57 9.12
N THR A 4 30.76 -12.32 9.66
CA THR A 4 31.24 -10.99 10.04
C THR A 4 31.41 -10.08 8.82
N GLN A 5 31.91 -10.59 7.69
CA GLN A 5 32.01 -9.83 6.45
C GLN A 5 30.62 -9.52 5.82
N LEU A 6 29.66 -10.43 5.91
CA LEU A 6 28.28 -10.19 5.44
C LEU A 6 27.58 -9.11 6.27
N ALA A 7 27.80 -9.10 7.59
CA ALA A 7 27.29 -8.03 8.47
C ALA A 7 27.90 -6.67 8.11
N VAL A 8 29.22 -6.61 7.86
CA VAL A 8 29.91 -5.38 7.42
C VAL A 8 29.36 -4.88 6.09
N TYR A 9 29.17 -5.75 5.08
CA TYR A 9 28.58 -5.33 3.81
C TYR A 9 27.13 -4.83 3.97
N ARG A 10 26.34 -5.48 4.81
CA ARG A 10 24.95 -5.07 5.07
C ARG A 10 24.91 -3.69 5.70
N ASP A 11 25.73 -3.44 6.72
CA ASP A 11 25.76 -2.17 7.43
C ASP A 11 26.31 -1.03 6.56
N GLU A 12 27.28 -1.32 5.68
CA GLU A 12 27.78 -0.36 4.69
C GLU A 12 26.73 -0.04 3.61
N ILE A 13 25.98 -1.04 3.13
CA ILE A 13 24.86 -0.83 2.20
C ILE A 13 23.77 0.05 2.83
N TYR A 14 23.48 -0.13 4.12
CA TYR A 14 22.53 0.72 4.84
C TYR A 14 23.06 2.15 4.99
N ARG A 15 24.33 2.34 5.37
CA ARG A 15 24.95 3.68 5.45
C ARG A 15 24.93 4.41 4.11
N LEU A 16 25.30 3.74 3.02
CA LEU A 16 25.27 4.32 1.67
C LEU A 16 23.83 4.62 1.20
N HIS A 17 22.84 3.84 1.64
CA HIS A 17 21.44 4.13 1.34
C HIS A 17 20.97 5.42 2.02
N HIS A 18 21.28 5.60 3.31
CA HIS A 18 20.96 6.83 4.04
C HIS A 18 21.73 8.05 3.50
N ALA A 19 23.00 7.88 3.13
CA ALA A 19 23.78 8.95 2.50
C ALA A 19 23.17 9.36 1.15
N ASN A 20 22.71 8.41 0.34
CA ASN A 20 22.01 8.68 -0.90
C ASN A 20 20.69 9.45 -0.68
N ASP A 21 19.93 9.11 0.36
CA ASP A 21 18.67 9.79 0.66
C ASP A 21 18.91 11.23 1.16
N ALA A 22 19.95 11.43 1.98
CA ALA A 22 20.37 12.76 2.44
C ALA A 22 20.90 13.63 1.28
N LEU A 23 21.67 13.05 0.35
CA LEU A 23 22.13 13.73 -0.87
C LEU A 23 20.97 14.01 -1.83
N ALA A 24 19.95 13.14 -1.91
CA ALA A 24 18.75 13.38 -2.70
C ALA A 24 17.93 14.55 -2.14
N ALA A 25 17.76 14.62 -0.82
CA ALA A 25 17.11 15.76 -0.16
C ALA A 25 17.90 17.06 -0.36
N SER A 26 19.23 17.03 -0.20
CA SER A 26 20.09 18.19 -0.43
C SER A 26 20.04 18.68 -1.89
N ASN A 27 20.02 17.75 -2.86
CA ASN A 27 19.85 18.08 -4.27
C ASN A 27 18.49 18.71 -4.56
N GLN A 28 17.43 18.28 -3.86
CA GLN A 28 16.10 18.86 -4.02
C GLN A 28 16.05 20.29 -3.47
N ILE A 29 16.60 20.52 -2.27
CA ILE A 29 16.70 21.87 -1.67
C ILE A 29 17.47 22.82 -2.59
N LEU A 30 18.59 22.36 -3.17
CA LEU A 30 19.39 23.17 -4.10
C LEU A 30 18.65 23.48 -5.41
N ARG A 31 17.84 22.55 -5.93
CA ARG A 31 17.00 22.80 -7.11
C ARG A 31 15.90 23.81 -6.82
N ASP A 32 15.27 23.70 -5.66
CA ASP A 32 14.19 24.60 -5.24
C ASP A 32 14.76 26.02 -5.02
N ALA A 33 15.92 26.13 -4.36
CA ALA A 33 16.63 27.40 -4.19
C ALA A 33 17.06 28.01 -5.53
N LEU A 34 17.61 27.22 -6.46
CA LEU A 34 17.97 27.68 -7.80
C LEU A 34 16.73 28.11 -8.61
N GLY A 35 15.60 27.43 -8.42
CA GLY A 35 14.32 27.79 -9.00
C GLY A 35 13.81 29.15 -8.49
N ALA A 36 13.93 29.41 -7.19
CA ALA A 36 13.58 30.70 -6.58
C ALA A 36 14.47 31.84 -7.12
N VAL A 37 15.79 31.67 -7.14
CA VAL A 37 16.72 32.67 -7.68
C VAL A 37 16.44 32.96 -9.16
N ARG A 38 16.09 31.95 -9.95
CA ARG A 38 15.69 32.15 -11.36
C ARG A 38 14.39 32.94 -11.50
N ALA A 39 13.43 32.71 -10.61
CA ALA A 39 12.17 33.46 -10.61
C ALA A 39 12.39 34.93 -10.22
N ASP A 40 13.23 35.18 -9.21
CA ASP A 40 13.57 36.54 -8.77
C ASP A 40 14.34 37.29 -9.86
N CYS A 41 15.31 36.62 -10.51
CA CYS A 41 16.04 37.17 -11.66
C CYS A 41 15.09 37.48 -12.84
N ALA A 42 14.12 36.62 -13.12
CA ALA A 42 13.13 36.86 -14.17
C ALA A 42 12.21 38.05 -13.85
N ALA A 43 11.82 38.22 -12.58
CA ALA A 43 11.01 39.34 -12.12
C ALA A 43 11.78 40.67 -12.20
N GLU A 44 13.04 40.71 -11.75
CA GLU A 44 13.89 41.90 -11.88
C GLU A 44 14.13 42.27 -13.35
N VAL A 45 14.41 41.29 -14.22
CA VAL A 45 14.57 41.55 -15.67
C VAL A 45 13.28 42.06 -16.31
N ALA A 46 12.12 41.56 -15.89
CA ALA A 46 10.82 42.04 -16.36
C ALA A 46 10.56 43.49 -15.90
N GLN A 47 10.92 43.83 -14.66
CA GLN A 47 10.82 45.19 -14.13
C GLN A 47 11.73 46.15 -14.90
N ILE A 48 13.00 45.78 -15.13
CA ILE A 48 13.94 46.59 -15.92
C ILE A 48 13.39 46.84 -17.33
N ARG A 49 12.83 45.81 -17.99
CA ARG A 49 12.22 45.97 -19.31
C ARG A 49 11.01 46.90 -19.30
N ALA A 50 10.20 46.87 -18.24
CA ALA A 50 9.06 47.77 -18.08
C ALA A 50 9.53 49.23 -17.87
N GLU A 51 10.60 49.45 -17.11
CA GLU A 51 11.22 50.77 -16.90
C GLU A 51 11.91 51.32 -18.17
N MET A 52 12.36 50.44 -19.07
CA MET A 52 12.98 50.82 -20.36
C MET A 52 11.98 50.97 -21.53
N ALA A 53 10.67 50.87 -21.28
CA ALA A 53 9.64 51.02 -22.32
C ALA A 53 9.53 52.47 -22.84
N PRO A 54 9.10 52.70 -24.10
CA PRO A 54 9.11 54.02 -24.72
C PRO A 54 8.14 54.98 -24.00
N GLY A 55 8.65 56.06 -23.43
CA GLY A 55 7.87 57.09 -22.75
C GLY A 55 8.30 57.42 -21.31
N PHE A 56 9.20 56.63 -20.72
CA PHE A 56 9.80 56.89 -19.41
C PHE A 56 11.22 57.48 -19.58
N SER A 57 11.60 58.47 -18.77
CA SER A 57 12.96 59.03 -18.85
C SER A 57 13.97 57.96 -18.46
N TRP A 58 15.07 57.85 -19.23
CA TRP A 58 16.19 56.95 -18.96
C TRP A 58 16.54 56.92 -17.46
N PRO A 59 16.76 55.74 -16.84
CA PRO A 59 17.40 55.68 -15.54
C PRO A 59 18.71 56.46 -15.61
N ASP A 60 19.04 57.24 -14.58
CA ASP A 60 20.35 57.87 -14.52
C ASP A 60 21.46 56.81 -14.72
N ARG A 61 22.62 57.25 -15.22
CA ARG A 61 23.76 56.35 -15.51
C ARG A 61 24.10 55.45 -14.32
N ASP A 62 23.91 55.95 -13.10
CA ASP A 62 24.20 55.22 -11.87
C ASP A 62 23.20 54.07 -11.64
N SER A 63 21.93 54.22 -12.01
CA SER A 63 20.90 53.20 -11.90
C SER A 63 21.13 52.04 -12.88
N ALA A 64 21.50 52.36 -14.13
CA ALA A 64 21.87 51.34 -15.12
C ALA A 64 23.13 50.55 -14.69
N VAL A 65 24.11 51.24 -14.11
CA VAL A 65 25.33 50.61 -13.57
C VAL A 65 25.00 49.72 -12.36
N ARG A 66 24.15 50.17 -11.43
CA ARG A 66 23.70 49.38 -10.28
C ARG A 66 22.96 48.10 -10.71
N LEU A 67 22.03 48.21 -11.66
CA LEU A 67 21.27 47.07 -12.17
C LEU A 67 22.16 46.07 -12.92
N SER A 68 23.11 46.57 -13.72
CA SER A 68 24.10 45.72 -14.41
C SER A 68 24.97 44.95 -13.40
N ALA A 69 25.45 45.62 -12.35
CA ALA A 69 26.25 44.98 -11.30
C ALA A 69 25.45 43.90 -10.54
N ARG A 70 24.16 44.17 -10.25
CA ARG A 70 23.26 43.22 -9.59
C ARG A 70 22.97 41.99 -10.46
N LEU A 71 22.78 42.18 -11.77
CA LEU A 71 22.61 41.07 -12.72
C LEU A 71 23.86 40.19 -12.84
N GLU A 72 25.06 40.78 -12.77
CA GLU A 72 26.31 40.00 -12.74
C GLU A 72 26.48 39.21 -11.44
N GLU A 73 26.11 39.80 -10.30
CA GLU A 73 26.09 39.13 -9.00
C GLU A 73 25.15 37.91 -8.99
N LEU A 74 23.91 38.09 -9.45
CA LEU A 74 22.93 37.00 -9.57
C LEU A 74 23.37 35.91 -10.55
N ARG A 75 24.05 36.27 -11.65
CA ARG A 75 24.63 35.29 -12.59
C ARG A 75 25.75 34.48 -11.92
N ALA A 76 26.61 35.12 -11.14
CA ALA A 76 27.67 34.45 -10.40
C ALA A 76 27.09 33.51 -9.32
N GLU A 77 26.05 33.92 -8.61
CA GLU A 77 25.34 33.09 -7.62
C GLU A 77 24.70 31.85 -8.26
N MET A 78 24.00 32.02 -9.40
CA MET A 78 23.41 30.90 -10.14
C MET A 78 24.48 29.91 -10.63
N ALA A 79 25.61 30.41 -11.14
CA ALA A 79 26.73 29.56 -11.56
C ALA A 79 27.29 28.76 -10.36
N GLY A 80 27.50 29.41 -9.22
CA GLY A 80 27.98 28.75 -8.00
C GLY A 80 27.01 27.72 -7.42
N MET A 81 25.70 27.95 -7.52
CA MET A 81 24.68 26.96 -7.13
C MET A 81 24.62 25.78 -8.11
N ALA A 82 24.71 26.03 -9.41
CA ALA A 82 24.75 24.97 -10.43
C ALA A 82 25.97 24.06 -10.27
N THR A 83 27.15 24.62 -9.97
CA THR A 83 28.36 23.85 -9.68
C THR A 83 28.19 22.99 -8.42
N ARG A 84 27.60 23.53 -7.35
CA ARG A 84 27.31 22.77 -6.12
C ARG A 84 26.35 21.61 -6.39
N LEU A 85 25.29 21.84 -7.15
CA LEU A 85 24.33 20.80 -7.55
C LEU A 85 24.98 19.70 -8.39
N ALA A 86 25.86 20.06 -9.33
CA ALA A 86 26.59 19.09 -10.15
C ALA A 86 27.53 18.23 -9.30
N LYS A 87 28.21 18.83 -8.31
CA LYS A 87 29.10 18.12 -7.39
C LYS A 87 28.32 17.14 -6.50
N THR A 88 27.23 17.58 -5.89
CA THR A 88 26.39 16.71 -5.02
C THR A 88 25.66 15.63 -5.81
N ALA A 89 25.32 15.87 -7.07
CA ALA A 89 24.80 14.84 -7.97
C ALA A 89 25.86 13.78 -8.30
N ALA A 90 27.10 14.18 -8.60
CA ALA A 90 28.19 13.24 -8.85
C ALA A 90 28.56 12.40 -7.61
N GLU A 91 28.53 12.99 -6.41
CA GLU A 91 28.71 12.28 -5.14
C GLU A 91 27.60 11.26 -4.90
N ARG A 92 26.35 11.61 -5.23
CA ARG A 92 25.21 10.68 -5.15
C ARG A 92 25.37 9.50 -6.10
N ASP A 93 25.76 9.76 -7.35
CA ASP A 93 25.88 8.71 -8.36
C ASP A 93 27.01 7.73 -7.99
N ARG A 94 28.14 8.22 -7.42
CA ARG A 94 29.18 7.37 -6.84
C ARG A 94 28.68 6.49 -5.69
N ALA A 95 27.89 7.05 -4.78
CA ALA A 95 27.31 6.30 -3.66
C ALA A 95 26.35 5.19 -4.13
N ILE A 96 25.61 5.44 -5.22
CA ILE A 96 24.74 4.45 -5.87
C ILE A 96 25.57 3.31 -6.47
N GLU A 97 26.62 3.64 -7.22
CA GLU A 97 27.50 2.64 -7.85
C GLU A 97 28.19 1.75 -6.82
N GLU A 98 28.70 2.34 -5.73
CA GLU A 98 29.35 1.63 -4.64
C GLU A 98 28.37 0.71 -3.89
N ARG A 99 27.16 1.21 -3.60
CA ARG A 99 26.09 0.41 -2.99
C ARG A 99 25.73 -0.80 -3.88
N ASP A 100 25.60 -0.59 -5.18
CA ASP A 100 25.22 -1.65 -6.11
C ASP A 100 26.35 -2.67 -6.29
N TYR A 101 27.62 -2.24 -6.24
CA TYR A 101 28.78 -3.11 -6.15
C TYR A 101 28.75 -3.99 -4.89
N LEU A 102 28.52 -3.38 -3.71
CA LEU A 102 28.45 -4.11 -2.44
C LEU A 102 27.26 -5.07 -2.39
N ARG A 103 26.11 -4.71 -3.00
CA ARG A 103 24.96 -5.62 -3.14
C ARG A 103 25.28 -6.85 -3.97
N ARG A 104 25.98 -6.69 -5.10
CA ARG A 104 26.43 -7.82 -5.93
C ARG A 104 27.37 -8.73 -5.16
N ARG A 105 28.31 -8.16 -4.40
CA ARG A 105 29.27 -8.92 -3.60
C ARG A 105 28.62 -9.64 -2.40
N HIS A 106 27.67 -8.99 -1.72
CA HIS A 106 26.86 -9.60 -0.66
C HIS A 106 26.03 -10.77 -1.21
N ALA A 107 25.41 -10.62 -2.39
CA ALA A 107 24.68 -11.69 -3.05
C ALA A 107 25.59 -12.88 -3.42
N HIS A 108 26.76 -12.63 -4.00
CA HIS A 108 27.73 -13.65 -4.35
C HIS A 108 28.17 -14.48 -3.14
N HIS A 109 28.53 -13.83 -2.02
CA HIS A 109 28.92 -14.53 -0.78
C HIS A 109 27.77 -15.28 -0.11
N ASN A 110 26.52 -14.82 -0.26
CA ASN A 110 25.33 -15.50 0.25
C ASN A 110 25.00 -16.76 -0.58
N THR A 111 25.18 -16.73 -1.90
CA THR A 111 24.96 -17.89 -2.78
C THR A 111 26.01 -18.98 -2.57
N SER A 112 27.28 -18.62 -2.39
CA SER A 112 28.35 -19.59 -2.08
C SER A 112 28.22 -20.25 -0.70
N GLY A 113 27.49 -19.64 0.25
CA GLY A 113 27.20 -20.22 1.57
C GLY A 113 26.06 -21.24 1.56
N LYS A 114 25.11 -21.12 0.63
CA LYS A 114 23.95 -22.03 0.51
C LYS A 114 24.34 -23.42 -0.01
N ASN A 115 25.36 -23.51 -0.86
CA ASN A 115 25.83 -24.79 -1.39
C ASN A 115 26.53 -25.63 -0.31
N ALA A 116 27.34 -25.01 0.56
CA ALA A 116 28.00 -25.71 1.68
C ALA A 116 27.02 -26.11 2.80
N TYR A 117 25.96 -25.32 3.04
CA TYR A 117 24.94 -25.65 4.04
C TYR A 117 24.02 -26.79 3.59
N ALA A 118 23.75 -26.91 2.27
CA ALA A 118 22.96 -28.01 1.72
C ALA A 118 23.71 -29.35 1.80
N GLU A 119 25.02 -29.37 1.50
CA GLU A 119 25.86 -30.57 1.62
C GLU A 119 26.04 -31.01 3.09
N HIS A 120 26.29 -30.07 4.00
CA HIS A 120 26.41 -30.39 5.43
C HIS A 120 25.08 -30.89 6.03
N ARG A 121 23.94 -30.31 5.62
CA ARG A 121 22.62 -30.76 6.09
C ARG A 121 22.24 -32.13 5.55
N SER A 122 22.66 -32.49 4.34
CA SER A 122 22.47 -33.85 3.82
C SER A 122 23.26 -34.86 4.65
N HIS A 123 24.54 -34.57 4.91
CA HIS A 123 25.41 -35.45 5.69
C HIS A 123 24.91 -35.64 7.14
N VAL A 124 24.49 -34.54 7.79
CA VAL A 124 23.92 -34.60 9.15
C VAL A 124 22.59 -35.34 9.18
N ASN A 125 21.73 -35.18 8.18
CA ASN A 125 20.47 -35.93 8.10
C ASN A 125 20.68 -37.44 7.85
N ASP A 126 21.73 -37.81 7.12
CA ASP A 126 22.07 -39.22 6.89
C ASP A 126 22.70 -39.88 8.13
N GLU A 127 23.46 -39.13 8.94
CA GLU A 127 23.93 -39.59 10.25
C GLU A 127 22.79 -39.71 11.28
N ILE A 128 21.87 -38.74 11.31
CA ILE A 128 20.67 -38.80 12.17
C ILE A 128 19.84 -40.04 11.85
N LYS A 129 19.63 -40.36 10.56
CA LYS A 129 18.90 -41.57 10.16
C LYS A 129 19.60 -42.86 10.57
N LYS A 130 20.93 -42.89 10.59
CA LYS A 130 21.69 -44.05 11.09
C LYS A 130 21.50 -44.22 12.59
N VAL A 131 21.63 -43.13 13.35
CA VAL A 131 21.43 -43.14 14.81
C VAL A 131 19.98 -43.49 15.16
N GLU A 132 19.00 -42.99 14.41
CA GLU A 132 17.59 -43.34 14.59
C GLU A 132 17.30 -44.81 14.26
N ALA A 133 17.97 -45.39 13.26
CA ALA A 133 17.84 -46.81 12.93
C ALA A 133 18.54 -47.74 13.94
N GLU A 134 19.70 -47.33 14.47
CA GLU A 134 20.42 -48.03 15.53
C GLU A 134 19.61 -47.99 16.84
N LEU A 135 19.04 -46.84 17.20
CA LEU A 135 18.18 -46.68 18.37
C LEU A 135 16.87 -47.46 18.24
N ALA A 136 16.27 -47.52 17.04
CA ALA A 136 15.08 -48.34 16.81
C ALA A 136 15.38 -49.84 16.95
N ALA A 137 16.55 -50.30 16.51
CA ALA A 137 16.98 -51.70 16.66
C ALA A 137 17.28 -52.08 18.13
N GLU A 138 17.82 -51.15 18.92
CA GLU A 138 18.02 -51.33 20.37
C GLU A 138 16.68 -51.38 21.14
N LEU A 139 15.72 -50.52 20.76
CA LEU A 139 14.39 -50.48 21.39
C LEU A 139 13.52 -51.69 21.03
N ASP A 140 13.64 -52.24 19.82
CA ASP A 140 12.95 -53.48 19.42
C ASP A 140 13.52 -54.73 20.13
N ALA A 141 14.80 -54.70 20.54
CA ALA A 141 15.43 -55.76 21.33
C ALA A 141 15.00 -55.73 22.82
N GLU A 142 14.69 -54.55 23.36
CA GLU A 142 14.16 -54.38 24.74
C GLU A 142 12.65 -54.63 24.86
N ALA A 143 11.88 -54.55 23.77
CA ALA A 143 10.42 -54.70 23.77
C ALA A 143 9.91 -56.15 23.83
N ALA A 144 10.78 -57.17 23.85
CA ALA A 144 10.41 -58.57 24.00
C ALA A 144 10.41 -59.04 25.47
N GLY A 145 9.44 -58.57 26.27
CA GLY A 145 9.15 -59.05 27.63
C GLY A 145 7.75 -58.62 28.11
N PRO A 146 6.99 -59.45 28.86
CA PRO A 146 5.53 -59.46 28.75
C PRO A 146 4.79 -58.64 29.83
N GLY A 147 3.62 -58.11 29.45
CA GLY A 147 2.48 -57.94 30.37
C GLY A 147 1.83 -56.55 30.40
N GLU A 148 0.63 -56.45 29.83
CA GLU A 148 -0.23 -55.28 29.70
C GLU A 148 -0.67 -54.62 31.04
N ALA A 149 -0.78 -53.29 31.04
CA ALA A 149 -1.80 -52.52 31.78
C ALA A 149 -2.01 -51.16 31.09
N GLY A 150 -3.27 -50.85 30.74
CA GLY A 150 -3.64 -49.64 29.99
C GLY A 150 -3.38 -48.32 30.74
N PRO A 151 -3.29 -47.18 30.01
CA PRO A 151 -2.86 -45.90 30.59
C PRO A 151 -3.98 -45.21 31.41
N PRO A 152 -3.62 -44.48 32.48
CA PRO A 152 -4.56 -43.77 33.36
C PRO A 152 -4.99 -42.40 32.78
N PRO A 153 -6.06 -41.79 33.33
CA PRO A 153 -6.75 -40.67 32.69
C PRO A 153 -6.02 -39.33 32.83
N ASN A 154 -6.01 -38.60 31.71
CA ASN A 154 -5.95 -37.15 31.52
C ASN A 154 -5.40 -36.30 32.67
N ALA A 155 -4.11 -35.93 32.56
CA ALA A 155 -3.52 -34.86 33.35
C ALA A 155 -4.15 -33.51 32.98
N GLU A 156 -4.57 -32.82 34.04
CA GLU A 156 -5.25 -31.54 34.05
C GLU A 156 -4.52 -30.48 33.22
N GLY A 157 -5.29 -29.79 32.37
CA GLY A 157 -4.82 -28.68 31.58
C GLY A 157 -4.23 -27.58 32.46
N ARG A 158 -3.01 -27.15 32.13
CA ARG A 158 -2.47 -25.88 32.64
C ARG A 158 -3.46 -24.77 32.33
N ALA A 159 -4.08 -24.23 33.37
CA ALA A 159 -4.94 -23.07 33.27
C ALA A 159 -4.19 -21.95 32.54
N GLY A 160 -4.67 -21.58 31.35
CA GLY A 160 -4.12 -20.47 30.60
C GLY A 160 -4.20 -19.22 31.47
N ALA A 161 -3.06 -18.59 31.72
CA ALA A 161 -2.98 -17.28 32.34
C ALA A 161 -3.52 -16.24 31.34
N GLY A 162 -4.83 -16.21 31.16
CA GLY A 162 -5.52 -15.06 30.61
C GLY A 162 -5.23 -13.91 31.56
N ARG A 163 -4.44 -12.92 31.13
CA ARG A 163 -4.25 -11.69 31.88
C ARG A 163 -5.66 -11.12 32.08
N SER A 164 -6.15 -11.20 33.31
CA SER A 164 -7.44 -10.66 33.68
C SER A 164 -7.35 -9.15 33.51
N HIS A 165 -7.93 -8.62 32.44
CA HIS A 165 -8.22 -7.20 32.41
C HIS A 165 -9.03 -6.89 33.67
N SER A 166 -8.67 -5.82 34.36
CA SER A 166 -9.58 -5.22 35.33
C SER A 166 -10.87 -4.93 34.57
N ASN A 167 -11.90 -5.75 34.79
CA ASN A 167 -13.24 -5.60 34.20
C ASN A 167 -13.97 -4.34 34.68
N LYS A 168 -13.28 -3.42 35.39
CA LYS A 168 -13.85 -2.16 35.81
C LYS A 168 -13.87 -1.21 34.61
N PRO A 169 -15.06 -0.85 34.09
CA PRO A 169 -15.14 0.12 33.02
C PRO A 169 -14.71 1.49 33.54
N HIS A 170 -13.98 2.23 32.71
CA HIS A 170 -13.59 3.62 32.96
C HIS A 170 -14.80 4.56 32.88
N LYS A 171 -15.77 4.21 32.02
CA LYS A 171 -16.98 4.98 31.76
C LYS A 171 -18.19 4.06 31.66
N LYS A 172 -19.35 4.51 32.14
CA LYS A 172 -20.64 3.84 31.90
C LYS A 172 -21.53 4.75 31.06
N VAL A 173 -22.16 4.18 30.04
CA VAL A 173 -23.11 4.88 29.16
C VAL A 173 -24.41 4.11 29.14
N TRP A 174 -25.50 4.79 29.47
CA TRP A 174 -26.84 4.21 29.52
C TRP A 174 -27.57 4.46 28.20
N HIS A 175 -28.07 3.40 27.58
CA HIS A 175 -28.85 3.42 26.35
C HIS A 175 -30.30 3.09 26.66
N ILE A 176 -31.01 4.04 27.27
CA ILE A 176 -32.39 3.82 27.70
C ILE A 176 -33.35 4.24 26.60
N LEU A 177 -34.23 3.34 26.18
CA LEU A 177 -35.31 3.67 25.26
C LEU A 177 -36.43 4.41 26.01
N ASP A 178 -36.80 5.59 25.54
CA ASP A 178 -37.93 6.36 26.06
C ASP A 178 -39.23 6.09 25.26
N ARG A 179 -39.09 5.60 24.03
CA ARG A 179 -40.16 5.28 23.08
C ARG A 179 -39.97 3.89 22.48
N CYS A 180 -41.08 3.22 22.21
CA CYS A 180 -41.04 1.95 21.48
C CYS A 180 -40.51 2.16 20.05
N PRO A 181 -39.52 1.41 19.57
CA PRO A 181 -39.02 1.51 18.20
C PRO A 181 -40.10 1.23 17.13
N HIS A 182 -41.11 0.42 17.50
CA HIS A 182 -42.16 -0.05 16.60
C HIS A 182 -43.34 0.92 16.54
N CYS A 183 -44.00 1.19 17.67
CA CYS A 183 -45.20 2.05 17.72
C CYS A 183 -44.93 3.50 18.15
N ARG A 184 -43.69 3.84 18.51
CA ARG A 184 -43.23 5.19 18.95
C ARG A 184 -43.92 5.77 20.19
N VAL A 185 -44.79 5.00 20.85
CA VAL A 185 -45.44 5.37 22.11
C VAL A 185 -44.39 5.52 23.22
N ARG A 186 -44.48 6.62 23.97
CA ARG A 186 -43.56 6.97 25.07
C ARG A 186 -44.02 6.34 26.39
N GLY A 187 -43.06 5.97 27.24
CA GLY A 187 -43.31 5.64 28.66
C GLY A 187 -44.10 4.35 28.93
N ARG A 188 -44.34 3.51 27.90
CA ARG A 188 -45.01 2.20 28.03
C ARG A 188 -44.09 1.01 27.78
N LEU A 189 -42.78 1.20 27.94
CA LEU A 189 -41.79 0.13 27.84
C LEU A 189 -41.59 -0.51 29.21
N GLY A 190 -42.03 -1.77 29.36
CA GLY A 190 -41.69 -2.55 30.54
C GLY A 190 -40.23 -2.97 30.46
N GLN A 191 -39.42 -2.61 31.45
CA GLN A 191 -38.02 -3.03 31.53
C GLN A 191 -37.93 -4.51 31.89
N GLY A 192 -37.25 -5.28 31.03
CA GLY A 192 -36.90 -6.68 31.24
C GLY A 192 -35.46 -6.82 31.71
N ARG A 193 -34.73 -7.78 31.13
CA ARG A 193 -33.36 -8.12 31.52
C ARG A 193 -32.39 -6.96 31.22
N ALA A 194 -31.49 -6.69 32.17
CA ALA A 194 -30.38 -5.77 31.95
C ALA A 194 -29.35 -6.36 30.99
N LEU A 195 -28.89 -5.55 30.04
CA LEU A 195 -27.87 -5.87 29.05
C LEU A 195 -26.63 -5.02 29.32
N THR A 196 -25.44 -5.60 29.17
CA THR A 196 -24.17 -4.87 29.29
C THR A 196 -23.18 -5.34 28.25
N SER A 197 -22.54 -4.39 27.57
CA SER A 197 -21.47 -4.64 26.62
C SER A 197 -20.26 -3.77 26.96
N LEU A 198 -19.07 -4.37 27.05
CA LEU A 198 -17.82 -3.63 27.20
C LEU A 198 -17.26 -3.27 25.82
N CYS A 199 -16.77 -2.04 25.67
CA CYS A 199 -16.17 -1.53 24.45
C CYS A 199 -14.86 -0.82 24.79
N ASN A 200 -13.75 -1.29 24.24
CA ASN A 200 -12.43 -0.70 24.39
C ASN A 200 -12.14 0.15 23.15
N ASP A 201 -12.20 1.48 23.29
CA ASP A 201 -11.94 2.37 22.17
C ASP A 201 -11.19 3.63 22.61
N PHE A 202 -10.68 4.37 21.63
CA PHE A 202 -10.07 5.68 21.86
C PHE A 202 -11.14 6.72 22.24
N ASP A 203 -10.91 7.46 23.32
CA ASP A 203 -11.80 8.52 23.82
C ASP A 203 -11.32 9.89 23.28
N GLY A 204 -12.13 10.54 22.45
CA GLY A 204 -11.78 11.80 21.78
C GLY A 204 -10.52 11.72 20.90
N ASP A 205 -9.66 12.74 20.99
CA ASP A 205 -8.36 12.81 20.30
C ASP A 205 -7.19 12.23 21.14
N GLY A 206 -7.49 11.55 22.25
CA GLY A 206 -6.48 10.96 23.13
C GLY A 206 -5.81 9.72 22.54
N MET A 207 -4.57 9.44 22.96
CA MET A 207 -3.85 8.23 22.57
C MET A 207 -4.13 7.01 23.49
N TYR A 208 -5.05 7.14 24.45
CA TYR A 208 -5.34 6.06 25.40
C TYR A 208 -6.68 5.39 25.09
N ILE A 209 -6.69 4.06 25.21
CA ILE A 209 -7.91 3.28 25.07
C ILE A 209 -8.64 3.25 26.41
N ARG A 210 -9.95 3.54 26.37
CA ARG A 210 -10.84 3.45 27.53
C ARG A 210 -11.89 2.38 27.32
N THR A 211 -12.07 1.56 28.35
CA THR A 211 -13.19 0.64 28.45
C THR A 211 -14.47 1.37 28.86
N THR A 212 -15.44 1.42 27.96
CA THR A 212 -16.79 1.91 28.22
C THR A 212 -17.75 0.72 28.40
N ALA A 213 -18.49 0.69 29.51
CA ALA A 213 -19.63 -0.20 29.66
C ALA A 213 -20.89 0.47 29.11
N HIS A 214 -21.42 -0.08 28.02
CA HIS A 214 -22.73 0.27 27.49
C HIS A 214 -23.78 -0.58 28.18
N ILE A 215 -24.74 0.08 28.85
CA ILE A 215 -25.73 -0.55 29.70
C ILE A 215 -27.11 -0.21 29.15
N GLY A 216 -27.98 -1.21 29.07
CA GLY A 216 -29.35 -1.04 28.59
C GLY A 216 -30.22 -2.18 29.07
N TYR A 217 -31.39 -2.32 28.47
CA TYR A 217 -32.39 -3.33 28.82
C TYR A 217 -33.03 -3.95 27.58
N GLU A 218 -33.58 -5.14 27.77
CA GLU A 218 -34.69 -5.65 26.96
C GLU A 218 -35.98 -4.95 27.41
N TYR A 219 -36.91 -4.74 26.49
CA TYR A 219 -38.17 -4.05 26.73
C TYR A 219 -39.32 -4.75 26.04
N THR A 220 -40.45 -4.88 26.73
CA THR A 220 -41.72 -5.28 26.11
C THR A 220 -42.65 -4.08 26.10
N CYS A 221 -43.16 -3.71 24.92
CA CYS A 221 -44.07 -2.58 24.79
C CYS A 221 -45.47 -2.94 25.28
N ARG A 222 -45.99 -2.22 26.28
CA ARG A 222 -47.37 -2.42 26.78
C ARG A 222 -48.45 -1.85 25.86
N ALA A 223 -48.09 -1.14 24.79
CA ALA A 223 -49.04 -0.58 23.83
C ALA A 223 -49.25 -1.49 22.62
N CYS A 224 -48.16 -2.00 22.02
CA CYS A 224 -48.24 -2.86 20.84
C CYS A 224 -47.83 -4.32 21.09
N GLY A 225 -47.41 -4.68 22.31
CA GLY A 225 -46.96 -6.02 22.67
C GLY A 225 -45.55 -6.38 22.20
N GLU A 226 -44.98 -5.61 21.27
CA GLU A 226 -43.71 -5.93 20.62
C GLU A 226 -42.49 -5.76 21.53
N ASP A 227 -41.52 -6.67 21.37
CA ASP A 227 -40.25 -6.63 22.08
C ASP A 227 -39.23 -5.75 21.37
N SER A 228 -38.37 -5.13 22.18
CA SER A 228 -37.25 -4.32 21.72
C SER A 228 -36.10 -4.43 22.71
N ARG A 229 -34.90 -4.02 22.29
CA ARG A 229 -33.74 -3.99 23.18
C ARG A 229 -32.92 -2.76 22.92
N SER A 230 -32.14 -2.37 23.93
CA SER A 230 -31.15 -1.31 23.78
C SER A 230 -30.09 -1.72 22.76
N GLU A 231 -29.77 -0.82 21.85
CA GLU A 231 -28.68 -1.00 20.89
C GLU A 231 -27.39 -0.40 21.44
N PHE A 232 -26.27 -1.07 21.18
CA PHE A 232 -24.96 -0.62 21.63
C PHE A 232 -24.08 -0.35 20.40
N PRO A 233 -23.18 0.64 20.46
CA PRO A 233 -22.19 0.88 19.41
C PRO A 233 -21.12 -0.22 19.45
N ARG A 234 -21.51 -1.44 19.05
CA ARG A 234 -20.71 -2.65 19.16
C ARG A 234 -20.27 -3.10 17.78
N VAL A 235 -19.01 -3.49 17.68
CA VAL A 235 -18.56 -4.40 16.63
C VAL A 235 -18.69 -5.83 17.15
N SER A 236 -19.54 -6.61 16.52
CA SER A 236 -19.75 -8.01 16.89
C SER A 236 -18.44 -8.81 16.76
N GLY A 237 -18.22 -9.76 17.67
CA GLY A 237 -17.03 -10.62 17.64
C GLY A 237 -15.74 -10.04 18.25
N THR A 238 -15.77 -8.78 18.71
CA THR A 238 -14.61 -8.14 19.37
C THR A 238 -15.01 -7.30 20.57
N SER A 239 -14.05 -7.03 21.46
CA SER A 239 -14.20 -6.07 22.56
C SER A 239 -13.75 -4.66 22.18
N PHE A 240 -13.18 -4.48 20.99
CA PHE A 240 -12.74 -3.18 20.51
C PHE A 240 -13.87 -2.37 19.86
N GLY A 241 -13.84 -1.07 20.08
CA GLY A 241 -14.68 -0.13 19.34
C GLY A 241 -14.14 0.15 17.94
N ARG A 242 -14.81 1.05 17.23
CA ARG A 242 -14.63 1.28 15.80
C ARG A 242 -13.27 1.89 15.48
N LYS A 243 -12.76 2.82 16.30
CA LYS A 243 -11.46 3.48 16.05
C LYS A 243 -10.32 2.50 16.28
N ALA A 244 -10.34 1.80 17.42
CA ALA A 244 -9.37 0.76 17.75
C ALA A 244 -9.34 -0.37 16.72
N LEU A 245 -10.52 -0.85 16.27
CA LEU A 245 -10.61 -1.85 15.21
C LEU A 245 -9.96 -1.36 13.91
N GLY A 246 -10.23 -0.12 13.51
CA GLY A 246 -9.61 0.44 12.32
C GLY A 246 -8.09 0.48 12.40
N ILE A 247 -7.54 0.85 13.55
CA ILE A 247 -6.09 0.88 13.77
C ILE A 247 -5.51 -0.54 13.72
N ILE A 248 -6.18 -1.53 14.34
CA ILE A 248 -5.80 -2.94 14.26
C ILE A 248 -5.74 -3.42 12.80
N VAL A 249 -6.75 -3.09 11.98
CA VAL A 249 -6.80 -3.45 10.55
C VAL A 249 -5.68 -2.78 9.76
N GLN A 250 -5.38 -1.52 10.06
CA GLN A 250 -4.30 -0.79 9.39
C GLN A 250 -2.93 -1.36 9.76
N LEU A 251 -2.66 -1.65 11.03
CA LEU A 251 -1.42 -2.28 11.46
C LEU A 251 -1.31 -3.71 10.93
N GLY A 252 -2.40 -4.48 10.97
CA GLY A 252 -2.45 -5.85 10.48
C GLY A 252 -2.21 -5.98 8.98
N GLY A 253 -2.57 -4.97 8.19
CA GLY A 253 -2.19 -4.90 6.78
C GLY A 253 -0.89 -4.15 6.48
N LYS A 254 -0.17 -3.75 7.53
CA LYS A 254 1.22 -3.33 7.51
C LYS A 254 2.08 -4.43 8.12
N LYS A 255 3.36 -4.14 8.34
CA LYS A 255 4.40 -5.10 8.70
C LYS A 255 4.32 -5.60 10.15
N CYS A 256 3.13 -5.69 10.74
CA CYS A 256 2.92 -6.06 12.14
C CYS A 256 2.17 -7.39 12.23
N VAL A 257 2.73 -8.36 12.96
CA VAL A 257 1.98 -9.56 13.37
C VAL A 257 1.05 -9.25 14.54
N ASP A 258 0.19 -10.20 14.89
CA ASP A 258 -0.84 -9.99 15.90
C ASP A 258 -0.20 -9.76 17.30
N ALA A 259 1.00 -10.30 17.55
CA ALA A 259 1.85 -10.02 18.70
C ALA A 259 2.35 -8.57 18.72
N ASP A 260 2.94 -8.08 17.62
CA ASP A 260 3.40 -6.70 17.51
C ASP A 260 2.26 -5.70 17.75
N ILE A 261 1.06 -6.00 17.25
CA ILE A 261 -0.12 -5.14 17.46
C ILE A 261 -0.51 -5.16 18.94
N ALA A 262 -0.52 -6.32 19.59
CA ALA A 262 -0.82 -6.42 21.02
C ALA A 262 0.20 -5.65 21.88
N GLU A 263 1.48 -5.72 21.52
CA GLU A 263 2.57 -4.95 22.16
C GLU A 263 2.36 -3.45 21.97
N ILE A 264 2.11 -2.98 20.74
CA ILE A 264 1.79 -1.57 20.47
C ILE A 264 0.58 -1.10 21.29
N PHE A 265 -0.46 -1.92 21.41
CA PHE A 265 -1.63 -1.58 22.20
C PHE A 265 -1.32 -1.45 23.70
N GLY A 266 -0.44 -2.31 24.23
CA GLY A 266 0.05 -2.21 25.60
C GLY A 266 0.93 -0.98 25.83
N ASP A 267 1.99 -0.86 25.04
CA ASP A 267 3.10 0.06 25.30
C ASP A 267 2.81 1.49 24.85
N VAL A 268 2.07 1.65 23.75
CA VAL A 268 1.77 2.97 23.17
C VAL A 268 0.40 3.47 23.62
N PHE A 269 -0.62 2.60 23.64
CA PHE A 269 -2.00 3.00 23.92
C PHE A 269 -2.46 2.71 25.36
N GLY A 270 -1.58 2.15 26.20
CA GLY A 270 -1.88 1.86 27.61
C GLY A 270 -2.94 0.78 27.81
N PHE A 271 -3.16 -0.08 26.81
CA PHE A 271 -4.14 -1.16 26.83
C PHE A 271 -3.45 -2.50 26.59
N PRO A 272 -2.87 -3.10 27.64
CA PRO A 272 -2.31 -4.44 27.55
C PRO A 272 -3.38 -5.37 26.99
N THR A 273 -3.07 -6.17 25.98
CA THR A 273 -3.99 -7.16 25.39
C THR A 273 -3.20 -8.36 24.88
N GLY A 274 -3.90 -9.38 24.40
CA GLY A 274 -3.29 -10.61 23.89
C GLY A 274 -3.47 -10.77 22.39
N GLU A 275 -2.59 -11.59 21.79
CA GLU A 275 -2.64 -11.96 20.36
C GLU A 275 -4.01 -12.47 19.94
N THR A 276 -4.63 -13.33 20.75
CA THR A 276 -5.97 -13.89 20.49
C THR A 276 -7.04 -12.79 20.39
N THR A 277 -6.94 -11.75 21.22
CA THR A 277 -7.87 -10.61 21.19
C THR A 277 -7.70 -9.80 19.91
N ILE A 278 -6.45 -9.58 19.47
CA ILE A 278 -6.14 -8.94 18.19
C ILE A 278 -6.64 -9.79 17.01
N TRP A 279 -6.39 -11.10 17.03
CA TRP A 279 -6.88 -12.04 16.01
C TRP A 279 -8.40 -11.97 15.87
N ASN A 280 -9.13 -12.05 16.99
CA ASN A 280 -10.59 -11.96 17.01
C ASN A 280 -11.08 -10.62 16.44
N ALA A 281 -10.37 -9.52 16.72
CA ALA A 281 -10.68 -8.22 16.14
C ALA A 281 -10.48 -8.19 14.62
N ARG A 282 -9.35 -8.73 14.12
CA ARG A 282 -9.11 -8.83 12.67
C ARG A 282 -10.13 -9.71 11.97
N ARG A 283 -10.54 -10.82 12.59
CA ARG A 283 -11.62 -11.67 12.08
C ARG A 283 -12.93 -10.90 11.99
N ALA A 284 -13.33 -10.23 13.07
CA ALA A 284 -14.53 -9.40 13.08
C ALA A 284 -14.49 -8.31 11.99
N ALA A 285 -13.34 -7.68 11.78
CA ALA A 285 -13.17 -6.74 10.69
C ALA A 285 -13.29 -7.39 9.31
N ALA A 286 -12.77 -8.60 9.11
CA ALA A 286 -12.91 -9.30 7.83
C ALA A 286 -14.39 -9.59 7.51
N ASP A 287 -15.20 -9.99 8.49
CA ASP A 287 -16.64 -10.17 8.30
C ASP A 287 -17.34 -8.87 7.91
N LEU A 288 -16.94 -7.73 8.51
CA LEU A 288 -17.44 -6.41 8.13
C LEU A 288 -17.03 -5.98 6.71
N LEU A 289 -15.96 -6.55 6.17
CA LEU A 289 -15.43 -6.19 4.86
C LEU A 289 -16.07 -6.97 3.71
N ASP A 290 -16.93 -7.96 3.96
CA ASP A 290 -17.57 -8.75 2.90
C ASP A 290 -18.30 -7.86 1.86
N PRO A 291 -19.12 -6.84 2.24
CA PRO A 291 -19.71 -5.91 1.27
C PRO A 291 -18.65 -5.09 0.50
N THR A 292 -17.54 -4.76 1.16
CA THR A 292 -16.45 -4.00 0.54
C THR A 292 -15.70 -4.83 -0.50
N ILE A 293 -15.52 -6.13 -0.26
CA ILE A 293 -14.95 -7.05 -1.26
C ILE A 293 -15.86 -7.12 -2.49
N HIS A 294 -17.18 -7.16 -2.29
CA HIS A 294 -18.12 -7.09 -3.40
C HIS A 294 -17.99 -5.76 -4.18
N PHE A 295 -17.91 -4.62 -3.50
CA PHE A 295 -17.65 -3.33 -4.17
C PHE A 295 -16.33 -3.30 -4.92
N ILE A 296 -15.26 -3.92 -4.39
CA ILE A 296 -13.98 -4.05 -5.08
C ILE A 296 -14.16 -4.85 -6.38
N LEU A 297 -14.88 -5.98 -6.33
CA LEU A 297 -15.14 -6.79 -7.51
C LEU A 297 -15.95 -6.02 -8.56
N GLU A 298 -16.99 -5.29 -8.15
CA GLU A 298 -17.78 -4.43 -9.05
C GLU A 298 -16.94 -3.31 -9.69
N GLU A 299 -15.95 -2.77 -8.98
CA GLU A 299 -15.03 -1.79 -9.58
C GLU A 299 -14.02 -2.44 -10.52
N LEU A 300 -13.57 -3.67 -10.27
CA LEU A 300 -12.74 -4.42 -11.21
C LEU A 300 -13.50 -4.68 -12.53
N LYS A 301 -14.81 -4.97 -12.47
CA LYS A 301 -15.66 -5.21 -13.64
C LYS A 301 -15.74 -4.01 -14.59
N LYS A 302 -15.54 -2.79 -14.08
CA LYS A 302 -15.61 -1.54 -14.86
C LYS A 302 -14.29 -1.19 -15.55
N ALA A 303 -13.24 -1.97 -15.31
CA ALA A 303 -11.90 -1.65 -15.78
C ALA A 303 -11.74 -1.85 -17.29
N LYS A 304 -10.94 -0.98 -17.92
CA LYS A 304 -10.50 -1.18 -19.32
C LYS A 304 -9.57 -2.38 -19.46
N PHE A 305 -8.74 -2.61 -18.44
CA PHE A 305 -7.81 -3.74 -18.35
C PHE A 305 -7.45 -3.99 -16.88
N LEU A 306 -7.08 -5.23 -16.57
CA LEU A 306 -6.64 -5.66 -15.25
C LEU A 306 -5.14 -5.98 -15.26
N GLY A 307 -4.53 -5.89 -14.09
CA GLY A 307 -3.25 -6.54 -13.81
C GLY A 307 -3.50 -7.77 -12.96
N ILE A 308 -2.88 -8.91 -13.29
CA ILE A 308 -3.00 -10.15 -12.51
C ILE A 308 -1.63 -10.77 -12.29
N ASP A 309 -1.38 -11.21 -11.06
CA ASP A 309 -0.17 -11.92 -10.65
C ASP A 309 -0.45 -12.80 -9.43
N GLU A 310 0.38 -13.82 -9.23
CA GLU A 310 0.29 -14.73 -8.09
C GLU A 310 1.65 -15.00 -7.48
N THR A 311 1.68 -15.20 -6.17
CA THR A 311 2.90 -15.58 -5.45
C THR A 311 2.66 -16.81 -4.58
N PRO A 312 3.62 -17.74 -4.51
CA PRO A 312 3.57 -18.84 -3.55
C PRO A 312 3.49 -18.34 -2.11
N TYR A 313 2.77 -19.07 -1.27
CA TYR A 313 2.64 -18.84 0.15
C TYR A 313 2.44 -20.18 0.88
N SER A 314 2.99 -20.37 2.09
CA SER A 314 2.81 -21.63 2.81
C SER A 314 1.50 -21.63 3.59
N VAL A 315 0.71 -22.70 3.47
CA VAL A 315 -0.53 -22.92 4.25
C VAL A 315 -0.35 -24.20 5.04
N ASN A 316 -0.27 -24.10 6.36
CA ASN A 316 -0.01 -25.21 7.28
C ASN A 316 1.20 -26.10 6.89
N GLY A 317 2.23 -25.52 6.30
CA GLY A 317 3.40 -26.27 5.80
C GLY A 317 3.26 -26.79 4.38
N GLU A 318 2.06 -26.72 3.79
CA GLU A 318 1.80 -27.08 2.40
C GLU A 318 1.95 -25.88 1.45
N SER A 319 1.97 -26.17 0.15
CA SER A 319 2.04 -25.15 -0.90
C SER A 319 0.68 -24.51 -1.12
N GLY A 320 0.60 -23.19 -1.02
CA GLY A 320 -0.54 -22.38 -1.41
C GLY A 320 -0.09 -21.15 -2.22
N TYR A 321 -1.05 -20.33 -2.64
CA TYR A 321 -0.82 -19.17 -3.49
C TYR A 321 -1.69 -18.00 -3.06
N VAL A 322 -1.18 -16.78 -3.27
CA VAL A 322 -1.98 -15.56 -3.14
C VAL A 322 -1.98 -14.86 -4.47
N TRP A 323 -3.18 -14.61 -4.98
CA TRP A 323 -3.45 -13.92 -6.22
C TRP A 323 -3.76 -12.46 -5.94
N VAL A 324 -3.33 -11.59 -6.84
CA VAL A 324 -3.67 -10.17 -6.85
C VAL A 324 -4.26 -9.83 -8.20
N VAL A 325 -5.48 -9.31 -8.19
CA VAL A 325 -6.15 -8.73 -9.36
C VAL A 325 -6.34 -7.25 -9.11
N ARG A 326 -5.87 -6.39 -10.02
CA ARG A 326 -5.79 -4.95 -9.74
C ARG A 326 -6.19 -4.04 -10.89
N THR A 327 -6.71 -2.89 -10.52
CA THR A 327 -6.82 -1.67 -11.33
C THR A 327 -6.00 -0.54 -10.69
N ASP A 328 -6.03 0.66 -11.26
CA ASP A 328 -5.52 1.87 -10.63
C ASP A 328 -6.30 2.26 -9.37
N ARG A 329 -7.58 1.84 -9.26
CA ARG A 329 -8.49 2.20 -8.15
C ARG A 329 -8.75 1.07 -7.16
N ALA A 330 -8.65 -0.19 -7.58
CA ALA A 330 -9.08 -1.34 -6.78
C ALA A 330 -8.04 -2.47 -6.78
N THR A 331 -8.01 -3.24 -5.69
CA THR A 331 -7.17 -4.42 -5.54
C THR A 331 -7.96 -5.52 -4.86
N LEU A 332 -8.16 -6.63 -5.56
CA LEU A 332 -8.63 -7.89 -5.00
C LEU A 332 -7.43 -8.76 -4.65
N VAL A 333 -7.42 -9.33 -3.45
CA VAL A 333 -6.42 -10.29 -2.99
C VAL A 333 -7.14 -11.58 -2.68
N LEU A 334 -6.64 -12.72 -3.17
CA LEU A 334 -7.23 -14.04 -2.96
C LEU A 334 -6.15 -15.04 -2.55
N ALA A 335 -6.13 -15.44 -1.28
CA ALA A 335 -5.30 -16.54 -0.81
C ALA A 335 -6.02 -17.87 -1.03
N MET A 336 -5.40 -18.78 -1.78
CA MET A 336 -5.95 -20.06 -2.22
C MET A 336 -4.96 -21.21 -1.98
N PRO A 337 -5.44 -22.43 -1.68
CA PRO A 337 -4.56 -23.58 -1.42
C PRO A 337 -3.87 -24.08 -2.69
N THR A 338 -4.30 -23.67 -3.88
CA THR A 338 -3.69 -24.08 -5.15
C THR A 338 -3.51 -22.89 -6.10
N ARG A 339 -2.64 -23.07 -7.11
CA ARG A 339 -2.57 -22.17 -8.28
C ARG A 339 -3.33 -22.71 -9.49
N ALA A 340 -4.17 -23.73 -9.32
CA ALA A 340 -4.80 -24.39 -10.46
C ALA A 340 -5.75 -23.44 -11.20
N GLY A 341 -5.93 -23.66 -12.50
CA GLY A 341 -6.85 -22.87 -13.32
C GLY A 341 -8.30 -22.87 -12.80
N ALA A 342 -8.71 -23.88 -12.03
CA ALA A 342 -10.01 -23.91 -11.35
C ALA A 342 -10.24 -22.69 -10.44
N VAL A 343 -9.19 -22.15 -9.82
CA VAL A 343 -9.26 -20.92 -9.00
C VAL A 343 -9.70 -19.72 -9.85
N ILE A 344 -9.19 -19.63 -11.08
CA ILE A 344 -9.56 -18.57 -12.03
C ILE A 344 -11.02 -18.75 -12.43
N ALA A 345 -11.43 -19.97 -12.77
CA ALA A 345 -12.80 -20.28 -13.16
C ALA A 345 -13.82 -19.96 -12.05
N GLU A 346 -13.47 -20.26 -10.80
CA GLU A 346 -14.38 -20.08 -9.65
C GLU A 346 -14.45 -18.62 -9.19
N HIS A 347 -13.29 -17.96 -9.01
CA HIS A 347 -13.24 -16.65 -8.35
C HIS A 347 -13.06 -15.47 -9.29
N MET A 348 -12.76 -15.70 -10.57
CA MET A 348 -12.51 -14.66 -11.57
C MET A 348 -13.40 -14.80 -12.82
N SER A 349 -14.41 -15.67 -12.80
CA SER A 349 -15.34 -15.91 -13.92
C SER A 349 -15.93 -14.62 -14.50
N GLU A 350 -16.34 -13.71 -13.62
CA GLU A 350 -16.94 -12.44 -14.03
C GLU A 350 -15.93 -11.44 -14.62
N LEU A 351 -14.62 -11.72 -14.52
CA LEU A 351 -13.54 -10.85 -15.01
C LEU A 351 -12.92 -11.35 -16.33
N LEU A 352 -13.25 -12.56 -16.79
CA LEU A 352 -12.57 -13.22 -17.92
C LEU A 352 -12.69 -12.49 -19.27
N HIS A 353 -13.69 -11.61 -19.39
CA HIS A 353 -13.92 -10.81 -20.59
C HIS A 353 -13.04 -9.54 -20.65
N ILE A 354 -12.39 -9.18 -19.54
CA ILE A 354 -11.59 -7.95 -19.43
C ILE A 354 -10.14 -8.25 -19.83
N PRO A 355 -9.51 -7.42 -20.68
CA PRO A 355 -8.09 -7.58 -21.03
C PRO A 355 -7.17 -7.59 -19.82
N VAL A 356 -6.14 -8.45 -19.80
CA VAL A 356 -5.24 -8.59 -18.64
C VAL A 356 -3.78 -8.43 -18.98
N THR A 357 -3.01 -7.79 -18.09
CA THR A 357 -1.54 -7.82 -18.10
C THR A 357 -1.07 -8.85 -17.10
N THR A 358 -0.18 -9.76 -17.52
CA THR A 358 0.29 -10.89 -16.71
C THR A 358 1.73 -11.28 -17.06
N ASP A 359 2.41 -12.00 -16.17
CA ASP A 359 3.67 -12.69 -16.46
C ASP A 359 3.48 -13.82 -17.49
N GLY A 360 2.24 -14.29 -17.62
CA GLY A 360 1.72 -15.31 -18.52
C GLY A 360 2.00 -16.74 -18.08
N TYR A 361 1.70 -17.00 -16.81
CA TYR A 361 1.32 -18.33 -16.36
C TYR A 361 0.23 -18.95 -17.28
N SER A 362 0.40 -20.23 -17.63
CA SER A 362 -0.37 -20.86 -18.73
C SER A 362 -1.89 -20.89 -18.53
N PRO A 363 -2.46 -21.07 -17.33
CA PRO A 363 -3.91 -20.98 -17.15
C PRO A 363 -4.48 -19.62 -17.56
N TYR A 364 -3.77 -18.50 -17.37
CA TYR A 364 -4.27 -17.21 -17.86
C TYR A 364 -4.51 -17.24 -19.37
N LEU A 365 -3.60 -17.86 -20.13
CA LEU A 365 -3.72 -17.99 -21.58
C LEU A 365 -4.90 -18.86 -22.01
N THR A 366 -5.37 -19.75 -21.13
CA THR A 366 -6.55 -20.60 -21.38
C THR A 366 -7.85 -19.87 -21.09
N TYR A 367 -7.90 -19.08 -20.02
CA TYR A 367 -9.15 -18.46 -19.54
C TYR A 367 -9.40 -17.06 -20.08
N PHE A 368 -8.37 -16.22 -20.23
CA PHE A 368 -8.51 -14.87 -20.73
C PHE A 368 -8.34 -14.84 -22.25
N LYS A 369 -9.18 -14.07 -22.94
CA LYS A 369 -9.12 -13.96 -24.42
C LYS A 369 -8.08 -12.96 -24.90
N ILE A 370 -7.87 -11.89 -24.13
CA ILE A 370 -7.00 -10.76 -24.48
C ILE A 370 -5.97 -10.60 -23.38
N LEU A 371 -4.70 -10.87 -23.70
CA LEU A 371 -3.61 -10.77 -22.73
C LEU A 371 -2.48 -9.91 -23.26
N GLN A 372 -1.88 -9.13 -22.36
CA GLN A 372 -0.57 -8.54 -22.52
C GLN A 372 0.44 -9.34 -21.70
N ARG A 373 1.34 -10.04 -22.40
CA ARG A 373 2.51 -10.68 -21.78
C ARG A 373 3.50 -9.61 -21.33
N CYS A 374 3.99 -9.75 -20.11
CA CYS A 374 4.93 -8.80 -19.54
C CYS A 374 6.28 -8.82 -20.29
N TRP A 375 6.62 -7.72 -20.98
CA TRP A 375 7.91 -7.55 -21.64
C TRP A 375 9.10 -7.68 -20.69
N ALA A 376 8.95 -7.27 -19.42
CA ALA A 376 10.02 -7.35 -18.44
C ALA A 376 10.40 -8.80 -18.09
N HIS A 377 9.51 -9.78 -18.26
CA HIS A 377 9.86 -11.19 -18.11
C HIS A 377 10.67 -11.69 -19.31
N ILE A 378 10.22 -11.39 -20.54
CA ILE A 378 10.95 -11.75 -21.77
C ILE A 378 12.37 -11.16 -21.79
N LEU A 379 12.52 -9.89 -21.41
CA LEU A 379 13.84 -9.23 -21.40
C LEU A 379 14.75 -9.81 -20.31
N ARG A 380 14.21 -10.20 -19.14
CA ARG A 380 14.98 -10.86 -18.08
C ARG A 380 15.43 -12.25 -18.48
N ASP A 381 14.57 -13.02 -19.15
CA ASP A 381 14.92 -14.35 -19.64
C ASP A 381 15.98 -14.26 -20.75
N ALA A 382 15.88 -13.27 -21.65
CA ALA A 382 16.91 -12.99 -22.65
C ALA A 382 18.25 -12.56 -22.02
N GLU A 383 18.20 -11.72 -20.98
CA GLU A 383 19.39 -11.32 -20.22
C GLU A 383 20.03 -12.52 -19.51
N ALA A 384 19.23 -13.39 -18.88
CA ALA A 384 19.71 -14.60 -18.24
C ALA A 384 20.38 -15.56 -19.25
N ALA A 385 19.79 -15.74 -20.43
CA ALA A 385 20.40 -16.51 -21.51
C ALA A 385 21.77 -15.94 -21.91
N TYR A 386 21.89 -14.61 -21.99
CA TYR A 386 23.18 -13.94 -22.23
C TYR A 386 24.19 -14.11 -21.09
N VAL A 387 23.77 -13.93 -19.83
CA VAL A 387 24.66 -13.97 -18.66
C VAL A 387 25.21 -15.37 -18.42
N HIS A 388 24.42 -16.40 -18.70
CA HIS A 388 24.76 -17.79 -18.46
C HIS A 388 25.28 -18.54 -19.70
N ALA A 389 25.39 -17.86 -20.85
CA ALA A 389 25.96 -18.45 -22.06
C ALA A 389 27.45 -18.74 -21.92
N ASP A 390 27.88 -19.84 -22.56
CA ASP A 390 29.29 -20.14 -22.76
C ASP A 390 30.00 -19.05 -23.56
N LYS A 391 31.33 -18.96 -23.43
CA LYS A 391 32.13 -17.90 -24.06
C LYS A 391 31.91 -17.79 -25.57
N GLY A 392 31.68 -18.92 -26.25
CA GLY A 392 31.43 -18.98 -27.70
C GLY A 392 30.10 -18.34 -28.12
N ASP A 393 29.05 -18.48 -27.31
CA ASP A 393 27.70 -18.02 -27.65
C ASP A 393 27.31 -16.68 -27.00
N ARG A 394 28.11 -16.18 -26.08
CA ARG A 394 27.80 -14.96 -25.33
C ARG A 394 27.55 -13.74 -26.22
N ALA A 395 28.32 -13.57 -27.29
CA ALA A 395 28.11 -12.47 -28.24
C ALA A 395 26.75 -12.58 -28.95
N ARG A 396 26.38 -13.81 -29.35
CA ARG A 396 25.12 -14.14 -30.00
C ARG A 396 23.93 -13.83 -29.09
N TYR A 397 23.94 -14.27 -27.83
CA TYR A 397 22.86 -13.98 -26.89
C TYR A 397 22.80 -12.50 -26.44
N LEU A 398 23.93 -11.79 -26.43
CA LEU A 398 23.94 -10.35 -26.21
C LEU A 398 23.24 -9.60 -27.35
N GLU A 399 23.45 -10.03 -28.59
CA GLU A 399 22.76 -9.49 -29.76
C GLU A 399 21.25 -9.75 -29.70
N LEU A 400 20.84 -10.97 -29.30
CA LEU A 400 19.43 -11.31 -29.04
C LEU A 400 18.78 -10.33 -28.06
N TYR A 401 19.39 -10.15 -26.89
CA TYR A 401 18.89 -9.24 -25.86
C TYR A 401 18.76 -7.80 -26.41
N ARG A 402 19.78 -7.31 -27.13
CA ARG A 402 19.75 -5.97 -27.74
C ARG A 402 18.66 -5.82 -28.79
N LYS A 403 18.44 -6.83 -29.64
CA LYS A 403 17.37 -6.83 -30.65
C LYS A 403 15.99 -6.74 -29.98
N LEU A 404 15.73 -7.58 -28.98
CA LEU A 404 14.47 -7.55 -28.22
C LEU A 404 14.26 -6.22 -27.50
N LEU A 405 15.31 -5.67 -26.89
CA LEU A 405 15.25 -4.36 -26.24
C LEU A 405 14.96 -3.23 -27.25
N GLY A 406 15.51 -3.31 -28.45
CA GLY A 406 15.22 -2.40 -29.56
C GLY A 406 13.75 -2.46 -30.00
N ILE A 407 13.25 -3.68 -30.27
CA ILE A 407 11.85 -3.93 -30.61
C ILE A 407 10.91 -3.37 -29.54
N PHE A 408 11.20 -3.63 -28.27
CA PHE A 408 10.40 -3.14 -27.16
C PHE A 408 10.36 -1.61 -27.08
N ARG A 409 11.52 -0.95 -27.26
CA ARG A 409 11.60 0.52 -27.26
C ARG A 409 10.83 1.13 -28.43
N ASP A 410 10.90 0.52 -29.60
CA ASP A 410 10.16 0.96 -30.78
C ASP A 410 8.66 0.83 -30.54
N ALA A 411 8.19 -0.32 -30.04
CA ALA A 411 6.79 -0.55 -29.75
C ALA A 411 6.25 0.46 -28.71
N LYS A 412 7.01 0.76 -27.66
CA LYS A 412 6.64 1.82 -26.69
C LYS A 412 6.52 3.20 -27.34
N ARG A 413 7.43 3.55 -28.26
CA ARG A 413 7.35 4.83 -28.99
C ARG A 413 6.14 4.87 -29.91
N THR A 414 5.83 3.76 -30.58
CA THR A 414 4.63 3.63 -31.40
C THR A 414 3.36 3.77 -30.56
N ALA A 415 3.24 3.07 -29.43
CA ALA A 415 2.10 3.21 -28.52
C ALA A 415 1.87 4.66 -28.07
N ALA A 416 2.94 5.39 -27.76
CA ALA A 416 2.83 6.80 -27.36
C ALA A 416 2.32 7.69 -28.49
N ARG A 417 2.72 7.42 -29.74
CA ARG A 417 2.27 8.17 -30.93
C ARG A 417 0.82 7.85 -31.29
N THR A 418 0.40 6.60 -31.10
CA THR A 418 -0.91 6.11 -31.52
C THR A 418 -1.98 6.16 -30.42
N ALA A 419 -1.60 6.47 -29.17
CA ALA A 419 -2.53 6.55 -28.04
C ALA A 419 -3.73 7.50 -28.28
N GLY A 420 -3.49 8.65 -28.93
CA GLY A 420 -4.54 9.61 -29.29
C GLY A 420 -5.42 9.19 -30.47
N MET A 421 -5.02 8.15 -31.20
CA MET A 421 -5.72 7.63 -32.39
C MET A 421 -6.51 6.35 -32.09
N GLY A 422 -6.66 5.98 -30.83
CA GLY A 422 -7.37 4.75 -30.42
C GLY A 422 -6.51 3.49 -30.44
N GLY A 423 -5.20 3.59 -30.71
CA GLY A 423 -4.27 2.46 -30.78
C GLY A 423 -3.55 2.41 -32.12
N ALA A 424 -2.54 1.53 -32.23
CA ALA A 424 -1.92 1.23 -33.52
C ALA A 424 -2.86 0.37 -34.37
N ASP A 425 -2.76 0.50 -35.70
CA ASP A 425 -3.50 -0.37 -36.61
C ASP A 425 -2.97 -1.80 -36.60
N GLU A 426 -3.77 -2.73 -37.17
CA GLU A 426 -3.43 -4.15 -37.17
C GLU A 426 -2.16 -4.43 -37.99
N ALA A 427 -1.92 -3.69 -39.07
CA ALA A 427 -0.72 -3.83 -39.89
C ALA A 427 0.56 -3.53 -39.09
N THR A 428 0.55 -2.45 -38.32
CA THR A 428 1.65 -2.07 -37.41
C THR A 428 1.85 -3.13 -36.33
N CYS A 429 0.76 -3.66 -35.75
CA CYS A 429 0.86 -4.72 -34.74
C CYS A 429 1.48 -5.99 -35.31
N LEU A 430 1.05 -6.43 -36.50
CA LEU A 430 1.60 -7.58 -37.21
C LEU A 430 3.06 -7.37 -37.61
N GLU A 431 3.49 -6.15 -37.96
CA GLU A 431 4.89 -5.82 -38.21
C GLU A 431 5.76 -6.11 -36.97
N PHE A 432 5.30 -5.67 -35.79
CA PHE A 432 6.01 -5.92 -34.53
C PHE A 432 6.06 -7.40 -34.15
N GLU A 433 4.95 -8.12 -34.34
CA GLU A 433 4.90 -9.57 -34.16
C GLU A 433 5.88 -10.28 -35.12
N GLY A 434 5.92 -9.87 -36.40
CA GLY A 434 6.88 -10.35 -37.40
C GLY A 434 8.34 -10.15 -36.98
N ARG A 435 8.68 -8.96 -36.48
CA ARG A 435 10.04 -8.66 -35.97
C ARG A 435 10.45 -9.59 -34.82
N VAL A 436 9.51 -10.01 -33.96
CA VAL A 436 9.79 -10.99 -32.91
C VAL A 436 9.93 -12.40 -33.50
N MET A 437 9.12 -12.76 -34.49
CA MET A 437 9.21 -14.06 -35.16
C MET A 437 10.52 -14.21 -35.95
N ASP A 438 11.06 -13.13 -36.52
CA ASP A 438 12.40 -13.13 -37.13
C ASP A 438 13.48 -13.46 -36.09
N VAL A 439 13.34 -12.92 -34.87
CA VAL A 439 14.21 -13.26 -33.74
C VAL A 439 14.01 -14.72 -33.33
N VAL A 440 12.78 -15.23 -33.27
CA VAL A 440 12.53 -16.65 -32.97
C VAL A 440 13.25 -17.55 -33.99
N SER A 441 13.12 -17.26 -35.29
CA SER A 441 13.77 -18.02 -36.36
C SER A 441 15.30 -17.99 -36.28
N ALA A 442 15.88 -16.83 -35.95
CA ALA A 442 17.33 -16.67 -35.86
C ALA A 442 17.98 -17.38 -34.64
N TYR A 443 17.19 -17.70 -33.61
CA TYR A 443 17.68 -18.28 -32.35
C TYR A 443 16.94 -19.58 -31.95
N GLY A 444 16.34 -20.26 -32.93
CA GLY A 444 15.43 -21.41 -32.74
C GLY A 444 16.03 -22.65 -32.06
N ASP A 445 17.35 -22.72 -31.91
CA ASP A 445 18.10 -23.78 -31.23
C ASP A 445 18.10 -23.65 -29.70
N HIS A 446 17.66 -22.52 -29.15
CA HIS A 446 17.64 -22.29 -27.71
C HIS A 446 16.22 -22.40 -27.12
N LYS A 447 16.10 -22.95 -25.89
CA LYS A 447 14.82 -23.08 -25.16
C LYS A 447 14.05 -21.76 -25.02
N PHE A 448 14.77 -20.64 -25.00
CA PHE A 448 14.18 -19.31 -24.97
C PHE A 448 13.37 -18.99 -26.24
N ALA A 449 13.75 -19.48 -27.42
CA ALA A 449 13.02 -19.22 -28.66
C ALA A 449 11.61 -19.82 -28.62
N THR A 450 11.44 -21.01 -28.04
CA THR A 450 10.10 -21.60 -27.82
C THR A 450 9.26 -20.74 -26.88
N THR A 451 9.87 -20.20 -25.83
CA THR A 451 9.18 -19.31 -24.88
C THR A 451 8.76 -18.00 -25.55
N LEU A 452 9.66 -17.42 -26.34
CA LEU A 452 9.41 -16.19 -27.09
C LEU A 452 8.33 -16.39 -28.16
N ALA A 453 8.35 -17.51 -28.90
CA ALA A 453 7.35 -17.86 -29.89
C ALA A 453 5.95 -17.99 -29.25
N GLY A 454 5.84 -18.68 -28.11
CA GLY A 454 4.58 -18.79 -27.38
C GLY A 454 4.09 -17.45 -26.79
N ALA A 455 5.00 -16.52 -26.50
CA ALA A 455 4.64 -15.20 -25.98
C ALA A 455 4.26 -14.21 -27.09
N ALA A 456 4.82 -14.33 -28.30
CA ALA A 456 4.74 -13.36 -29.38
C ALA A 456 3.32 -12.82 -29.67
N PRO A 457 2.26 -13.65 -29.76
CA PRO A 457 0.90 -13.16 -30.06
C PRO A 457 0.34 -12.18 -29.02
N ASN A 458 0.89 -12.21 -27.80
CA ASN A 458 0.40 -11.44 -26.66
C ASN A 458 1.39 -10.35 -26.20
N LEU A 459 2.50 -10.14 -26.92
CA LEU A 459 3.51 -9.13 -26.53
C LEU A 459 3.12 -7.71 -26.93
N PHE A 460 2.29 -7.54 -27.94
CA PHE A 460 1.97 -6.22 -28.50
C PHE A 460 0.51 -5.82 -28.32
N THR A 461 -0.24 -6.52 -27.47
CA THR A 461 -1.63 -6.18 -27.14
C THR A 461 -1.78 -4.73 -26.68
N PHE A 462 -0.80 -4.20 -25.95
CA PHE A 462 -0.78 -2.80 -25.52
C PHE A 462 -0.72 -1.77 -26.67
N LEU A 463 -0.32 -2.17 -27.88
CA LEU A 463 -0.43 -1.32 -29.08
C LEU A 463 -1.88 -1.17 -29.52
N ARG A 464 -2.67 -2.24 -29.40
CA ARG A 464 -4.10 -2.29 -29.77
C ARG A 464 -5.00 -1.65 -28.70
N TYR A 465 -4.59 -1.65 -27.44
CA TYR A 465 -5.37 -1.14 -26.31
C TYR A 465 -4.68 0.07 -25.63
N PRO A 466 -5.04 1.32 -25.99
CA PRO A 466 -4.45 2.52 -25.41
C PRO A 466 -4.52 2.55 -23.87
N GLY A 467 -3.39 2.87 -23.25
CA GLY A 467 -3.24 2.96 -21.80
C GLY A 467 -2.89 1.62 -21.12
N MET A 468 -3.03 0.48 -21.81
CA MET A 468 -2.61 -0.81 -21.27
C MET A 468 -1.08 -0.82 -21.04
N PRO A 469 -0.60 -1.23 -19.86
CA PRO A 469 0.83 -1.24 -19.60
C PRO A 469 1.50 -2.43 -20.31
N PRO A 470 2.67 -2.25 -20.97
CA PRO A 470 3.37 -3.35 -21.63
C PRO A 470 4.10 -4.29 -20.65
N THR A 471 4.09 -3.97 -19.35
CA THR A 471 4.77 -4.70 -18.28
C THR A 471 3.85 -4.83 -17.07
N ASN A 472 3.93 -5.94 -16.34
CA ASN A 472 3.14 -6.21 -15.14
C ASN A 472 3.67 -5.52 -13.86
N ASN A 473 4.51 -4.49 -14.00
CA ASN A 473 5.26 -3.88 -12.89
C ASN A 473 4.36 -3.31 -11.78
N ASP A 474 3.19 -2.78 -12.13
CA ASP A 474 2.25 -2.23 -11.15
C ASP A 474 1.63 -3.34 -10.31
N THR A 475 1.26 -4.46 -10.93
CA THR A 475 0.77 -5.64 -10.21
C THR A 475 1.87 -6.26 -9.36
N GLU A 476 3.10 -6.35 -9.88
CA GLU A 476 4.27 -6.81 -9.10
C GLU A 476 4.54 -5.92 -7.88
N ARG A 477 4.27 -4.61 -7.97
CA ARG A 477 4.37 -3.69 -6.83
C ARG A 477 3.27 -3.95 -5.81
N ASP A 478 2.03 -4.07 -6.27
CA ASP A 478 0.87 -4.33 -5.41
C ASP A 478 1.02 -5.66 -4.66
N ILE A 479 1.38 -6.74 -5.35
CA ILE A 479 1.60 -8.06 -4.73
C ILE A 479 2.80 -8.06 -3.79
N ARG A 480 3.84 -7.26 -4.08
CA ARG A 480 4.99 -7.14 -3.19
C ARG A 480 4.58 -6.53 -1.85
N ASP A 481 3.88 -5.41 -1.89
CA ASP A 481 3.48 -4.66 -0.69
C ASP A 481 2.37 -5.37 0.08
N ALA A 482 1.40 -5.94 -0.63
CA ALA A 482 0.28 -6.66 -0.01
C ALA A 482 0.67 -8.05 0.48
N VAL A 483 1.57 -8.77 -0.20
CA VAL A 483 1.80 -10.20 0.07
C VAL A 483 3.26 -10.54 0.36
N VAL A 484 4.20 -10.20 -0.52
CA VAL A 484 5.58 -10.67 -0.40
C VAL A 484 6.26 -10.16 0.88
N VAL A 485 6.01 -8.90 1.22
CA VAL A 485 6.47 -8.31 2.48
C VAL A 485 5.86 -9.04 3.67
N GLN A 486 4.55 -9.28 3.64
CA GLN A 486 3.83 -9.99 4.71
C GLN A 486 4.33 -11.42 4.89
N ARG A 487 4.62 -12.13 3.79
CA ARG A 487 5.17 -13.49 3.81
C ARG A 487 6.48 -13.59 4.57
N LYS A 488 7.34 -12.57 4.47
CA LYS A 488 8.63 -12.53 5.18
C LYS A 488 8.47 -12.36 6.70
N ILE A 489 7.33 -11.83 7.13
CA ILE A 489 7.03 -11.51 8.53
C ILE A 489 6.19 -12.61 9.16
N ARG A 490 5.14 -13.06 8.45
CA ARG A 490 4.16 -14.04 8.93
C ARG A 490 4.50 -15.49 8.58
N HIS A 491 5.41 -15.72 7.64
CA HIS A 491 5.90 -17.03 7.16
C HIS A 491 4.87 -17.97 6.52
N LYS A 492 3.78 -18.30 7.23
CA LYS A 492 2.74 -19.25 6.79
C LYS A 492 1.35 -18.86 7.30
N PHE A 493 0.32 -19.30 6.59
CA PHE A 493 -1.04 -19.34 7.10
C PHE A 493 -1.22 -20.63 7.88
N VAL A 494 -2.06 -20.62 8.91
CA VAL A 494 -2.34 -21.83 9.71
C VAL A 494 -3.56 -22.57 9.15
N ASN A 495 -4.56 -21.83 8.64
CA ASN A 495 -5.82 -22.38 8.15
C ASN A 495 -6.46 -21.46 7.09
N SER A 496 -7.59 -21.90 6.52
CA SER A 496 -8.38 -21.16 5.53
C SER A 496 -8.99 -19.86 6.08
N GLU A 497 -9.34 -19.81 7.36
CA GLU A 497 -9.83 -18.59 8.01
C GLU A 497 -8.76 -17.50 8.01
N GLY A 498 -7.50 -17.85 8.32
CA GLY A 498 -6.33 -16.98 8.18
C GLY A 498 -6.14 -16.44 6.77
N MET A 499 -6.38 -17.28 5.76
CA MET A 499 -6.32 -16.89 4.35
C MET A 499 -7.43 -15.89 3.99
N ARG A 500 -8.67 -16.12 4.44
CA ARG A 500 -9.81 -15.20 4.24
C ARG A 500 -9.55 -13.84 4.91
N VAL A 501 -9.20 -13.85 6.19
CA VAL A 501 -8.95 -12.62 6.98
C VAL A 501 -7.82 -11.81 6.35
N PHE A 502 -6.74 -12.48 5.93
CA PHE A 502 -5.64 -11.83 5.23
C PHE A 502 -6.07 -11.21 3.91
N SER A 503 -6.80 -11.97 3.09
CA SER A 503 -7.28 -11.53 1.77
C SER A 503 -8.17 -10.29 1.88
N ALA A 504 -9.16 -10.33 2.78
CA ALA A 504 -10.08 -9.22 3.03
C ALA A 504 -9.35 -7.94 3.45
N ILE A 505 -8.50 -8.04 4.48
CA ILE A 505 -7.78 -6.88 5.03
C ILE A 505 -6.78 -6.31 4.02
N GLN A 506 -6.07 -7.15 3.26
CA GLN A 506 -5.09 -6.68 2.28
C GLN A 506 -5.72 -6.06 1.04
N GLY A 507 -6.81 -6.65 0.51
CA GLY A 507 -7.58 -6.07 -0.57
C GLY A 507 -8.16 -4.71 -0.18
N PHE A 508 -8.77 -4.63 1.01
CA PHE A 508 -9.31 -3.39 1.57
C PHE A 508 -8.24 -2.30 1.75
N ASN A 509 -7.13 -2.63 2.43
CA ASN A 509 -6.06 -1.67 2.71
C ASN A 509 -5.37 -1.19 1.43
N SER A 510 -5.18 -2.07 0.45
CA SER A 510 -4.60 -1.71 -0.84
C SER A 510 -5.53 -0.78 -1.63
N THR A 511 -6.82 -1.11 -1.68
CA THR A 511 -7.85 -0.30 -2.35
C THR A 511 -7.99 1.08 -1.70
N CYS A 512 -8.06 1.18 -0.37
CA CYS A 512 -8.13 2.47 0.31
C CYS A 512 -6.95 3.38 -0.08
N ARG A 513 -5.72 2.84 -0.13
CA ARG A 513 -4.53 3.61 -0.50
C ARG A 513 -4.58 4.10 -1.95
N LYS A 514 -5.08 3.27 -2.88
CA LYS A 514 -5.28 3.66 -4.28
C LYS A 514 -6.27 4.81 -4.43
N LEU A 515 -7.29 4.84 -3.58
CA LEU A 515 -8.27 5.93 -3.51
C LEU A 515 -7.78 7.16 -2.72
N GLY A 516 -6.54 7.16 -2.22
CA GLY A 516 -6.03 8.23 -1.35
C GLY A 516 -6.68 8.28 0.04
N LEU A 517 -7.39 7.21 0.43
CA LEU A 517 -8.09 7.12 1.70
C LEU A 517 -7.22 6.49 2.79
N VAL A 518 -7.49 6.87 4.04
CA VAL A 518 -6.80 6.32 5.22
C VAL A 518 -7.53 5.07 5.71
N PRO A 519 -6.94 3.85 5.63
CA PRO A 519 -7.68 2.61 5.83
C PRO A 519 -8.34 2.48 7.21
N TRP A 520 -7.68 2.92 8.28
CA TRP A 520 -8.27 2.84 9.61
C TRP A 520 -9.53 3.73 9.76
N LYS A 521 -9.55 4.90 9.11
CA LYS A 521 -10.73 5.78 9.07
C LYS A 521 -11.87 5.12 8.29
N CYS A 522 -11.56 4.53 7.13
CA CYS A 522 -12.53 3.77 6.34
C CYS A 522 -13.12 2.62 7.15
N MET A 523 -12.28 1.85 7.85
CA MET A 523 -12.73 0.71 8.65
C MET A 523 -13.61 1.17 9.83
N ALA A 524 -13.25 2.26 10.50
CA ALA A 524 -14.07 2.82 11.56
C ALA A 524 -15.46 3.26 11.03
N ARG A 525 -15.52 3.78 9.80
CA ARG A 525 -16.79 4.13 9.13
C ARG A 525 -17.60 2.91 8.73
N ILE A 526 -16.97 1.87 8.16
CA ILE A 526 -17.62 0.59 7.84
C ILE A 526 -18.18 -0.07 9.11
N ALA A 527 -17.44 -0.01 10.22
CA ALA A 527 -17.90 -0.49 11.51
C ALA A 527 -19.02 0.36 12.14
N ALA A 528 -19.25 1.57 11.63
CA ALA A 528 -20.37 2.44 12.01
C ALA A 528 -21.59 2.25 11.10
N ASP A 529 -21.33 2.04 9.81
CA ASP A 529 -22.29 1.91 8.73
C ASP A 529 -21.82 0.80 7.80
N HIS A 530 -22.43 -0.38 7.97
CA HIS A 530 -22.08 -1.60 7.23
C HIS A 530 -22.30 -1.48 5.70
N THR A 531 -22.99 -0.44 5.24
CA THR A 531 -23.26 -0.19 3.83
C THR A 531 -22.30 0.81 3.19
N PHE A 532 -21.35 1.33 3.98
CA PHE A 532 -20.43 2.35 3.51
C PHE A 532 -19.58 1.85 2.33
N ASN A 533 -19.77 2.50 1.18
CA ASN A 533 -19.00 2.22 -0.03
C ASN A 533 -17.82 3.18 -0.15
N ILE A 534 -16.60 2.66 0.04
CA ILE A 534 -15.34 3.42 -0.04
C ILE A 534 -15.15 4.15 -1.39
N PHE A 535 -15.76 3.66 -2.48
CA PHE A 535 -15.65 4.28 -3.80
C PHE A 535 -16.55 5.51 -3.98
N ARG A 536 -17.50 5.73 -3.08
CA ARG A 536 -18.39 6.91 -3.03
C ARG A 536 -17.93 7.96 -2.02
N ALA A 537 -16.76 7.76 -1.38
CA ALA A 537 -16.24 8.70 -0.38
C ALA A 537 -15.90 10.06 -1.03
N GLY A 538 -16.46 11.14 -0.49
CA GLY A 538 -16.25 12.51 -0.97
C GLY A 538 -14.86 13.09 -0.65
N PRO A 539 -14.55 14.29 -1.17
CA PRO A 539 -13.26 14.96 -0.97
C PRO A 539 -12.90 15.21 0.51
N GLU A 540 -13.88 15.34 1.41
CA GLU A 540 -13.62 15.49 2.85
C GLU A 540 -12.88 14.28 3.44
N MET A 541 -13.11 13.08 2.92
CA MET A 541 -12.47 11.86 3.41
C MET A 541 -11.10 11.60 2.76
N GLN A 542 -10.88 12.18 1.58
CA GLN A 542 -9.59 12.19 0.88
C GLN A 542 -8.60 13.20 1.50
N ARG A 543 -9.10 14.27 2.15
CA ARG A 543 -8.30 15.20 2.94
C ARG A 543 -7.98 14.58 4.29
N ALA A 544 -6.76 14.06 4.44
CA ALA A 544 -6.27 13.32 5.60
C ALA A 544 -6.42 14.00 6.98
N SER A 545 -6.76 15.29 7.03
CA SER A 545 -6.66 16.18 8.19
C SER A 545 -7.96 16.57 8.90
N ALA A 546 -9.15 16.11 8.50
CA ALA A 546 -10.39 16.47 9.20
C ALA A 546 -10.45 15.85 10.63
N PRO A 547 -10.76 16.64 11.68
CA PRO A 547 -10.99 16.16 13.05
C PRO A 547 -12.14 15.17 13.12
N TRP A 548 -12.07 14.31 14.14
CA TRP A 548 -13.04 13.27 14.46
C TRP A 548 -14.33 13.89 14.99
N ASP A 549 -15.23 14.32 14.10
CA ASP A 549 -16.56 14.67 14.57
C ASP A 549 -17.32 13.38 14.89
N ASP A 550 -17.47 13.09 16.19
CA ASP A 550 -18.21 11.95 16.73
C ASP A 550 -19.73 12.04 16.46
N THR A 551 -20.22 13.08 15.76
CA THR A 551 -21.59 13.10 15.28
C THR A 551 -21.81 12.06 14.18
N ILE A 552 -22.32 10.91 14.60
CA ILE A 552 -23.15 10.08 13.74
C ILE A 552 -24.36 10.94 13.36
N THR A 553 -24.30 11.65 12.24
CA THR A 553 -25.53 11.94 11.51
C THR A 553 -26.00 10.60 10.96
N VAL A 554 -26.78 9.90 11.77
CA VAL A 554 -27.78 8.97 11.24
C VAL A 554 -28.61 9.88 10.36
N ARG A 555 -28.42 9.81 9.05
CA ARG A 555 -29.50 10.20 8.14
C ARG A 555 -30.58 9.18 8.42
N HIS A 556 -31.36 9.43 9.48
CA HIS A 556 -32.74 9.01 9.46
C HIS A 556 -33.27 9.65 8.19
N GLU A 557 -33.59 8.83 7.20
CA GLU A 557 -34.66 9.15 6.27
C GLU A 557 -35.90 9.37 7.13
N ALA A 558 -35.97 10.55 7.74
CA ALA A 558 -37.21 11.12 8.19
C ALA A 558 -37.94 11.44 6.89
N CYS A 559 -38.81 10.52 6.49
CA CYS A 559 -40.10 10.93 5.95
C CYS A 559 -40.61 12.04 6.88
N VAL A 560 -40.45 13.28 6.42
CA VAL A 560 -41.19 14.40 6.96
C VAL A 560 -42.52 14.40 6.23
N ASP A 561 -43.56 14.47 7.03
CA ASP A 561 -44.95 14.35 6.70
C ASP A 561 -45.41 15.18 5.48
N GLY A 562 -46.23 14.54 4.64
CA GLY A 562 -47.44 15.14 4.08
C GLY A 562 -47.32 16.44 3.27
N ILE A 563 -46.82 16.34 2.04
CA ILE A 563 -47.23 17.27 0.96
C ILE A 563 -47.55 16.42 -0.28
N PRO A 564 -48.74 16.56 -0.90
CA PRO A 564 -49.10 15.79 -2.08
C PRO A 564 -48.16 16.09 -3.25
N VAL A 565 -47.87 15.03 -4.00
CA VAL A 565 -47.21 15.08 -5.29
C VAL A 565 -48.17 15.75 -6.28
N ASP A 566 -48.00 17.03 -6.55
CA ASP A 566 -48.55 17.69 -7.74
C ASP A 566 -47.61 18.81 -8.18
N ALA A 567 -46.93 18.59 -9.29
CA ALA A 567 -46.16 19.61 -10.00
C ALA A 567 -47.12 20.54 -10.74
N PRO A 568 -46.98 21.87 -10.65
CA PRO A 568 -47.50 22.76 -11.68
C PRO A 568 -46.47 22.85 -12.80
N ALA A 569 -46.89 22.49 -14.01
CA ALA A 569 -46.21 22.89 -15.23
C ALA A 569 -46.24 24.42 -15.34
N GLY A 570 -45.13 25.08 -15.05
CA GLY A 570 -44.96 26.53 -15.16
C GLY A 570 -43.63 26.95 -14.57
N GLY A 571 -42.78 27.58 -15.38
CA GLY A 571 -41.38 27.90 -15.06
C GLY A 571 -41.22 28.74 -13.78
N TRP A 572 -40.07 28.54 -13.13
CA TRP A 572 -39.64 29.32 -11.98
C TRP A 572 -39.45 30.78 -12.41
N ASP A 573 -40.03 31.72 -11.66
CA ASP A 573 -39.84 33.15 -11.91
C ASP A 573 -38.50 33.65 -11.33
N ALA A 574 -38.07 34.81 -11.82
CA ALA A 574 -36.77 35.41 -11.49
C ALA A 574 -36.62 35.77 -10.00
N ASP A 575 -37.74 35.98 -9.29
CA ASP A 575 -37.75 36.36 -7.87
C ASP A 575 -37.51 35.14 -6.95
N SER A 576 -37.94 33.95 -7.40
CA SER A 576 -37.66 32.67 -6.74
C SER A 576 -36.20 32.23 -6.88
N LEU A 577 -35.56 32.57 -8.02
CA LEU A 577 -34.11 32.36 -8.24
C LEU A 577 -33.25 33.36 -7.46
N ALA A 578 -33.69 34.61 -7.30
CA ALA A 578 -32.95 35.64 -6.57
C ALA A 578 -32.82 35.35 -5.06
N ARG A 579 -33.80 34.65 -4.46
CA ARG A 579 -33.75 34.24 -3.04
C ARG A 579 -32.82 33.07 -2.76
N LEU A 580 -32.54 32.24 -3.77
CA LEU A 580 -31.54 31.17 -3.69
C LEU A 580 -30.10 31.69 -3.87
N ALA A 581 -29.93 32.81 -4.58
CA ALA A 581 -28.63 33.44 -4.86
C ALA A 581 -28.05 34.29 -3.70
N ALA A 582 -28.83 34.65 -2.69
CA ALA A 582 -28.38 35.54 -1.61
C ALA A 582 -27.67 34.84 -0.42
N GLY A 583 -27.32 33.56 -0.53
CA GLY A 583 -26.83 32.74 0.60
C GLY A 583 -25.44 32.10 0.45
N VAL A 584 -24.68 32.39 -0.62
CA VAL A 584 -23.39 31.72 -0.88
C VAL A 584 -22.33 32.76 -1.29
N PRO A 585 -21.15 32.82 -0.63
CA PRO A 585 -20.03 33.64 -1.12
C PRO A 585 -19.38 32.99 -2.35
N ASP A 586 -19.36 33.71 -3.46
CA ASP A 586 -18.74 33.30 -4.74
C ASP A 586 -17.20 33.20 -4.67
N ILE A 587 -16.68 32.08 -5.18
CA ILE A 587 -15.33 31.94 -5.73
C ILE A 587 -15.50 31.51 -7.20
N ILE A 588 -15.11 32.44 -8.08
CA ILE A 588 -14.66 32.28 -9.48
C ILE A 588 -15.72 31.99 -10.55
N ASP A 589 -15.87 33.00 -11.42
CA ASP A 589 -16.43 32.91 -12.77
C ASP A 589 -15.33 32.48 -13.77
N THR A 590 -15.65 31.51 -14.63
CA THR A 590 -14.83 31.10 -15.77
C THR A 590 -15.66 31.26 -17.03
N ALA A 591 -15.26 32.21 -17.88
CA ALA A 591 -15.64 32.25 -19.29
C ALA A 591 -14.38 32.44 -20.15
N ASP A 592 -14.24 31.56 -21.12
CA ASP A 592 -13.10 31.29 -22.00
C ASP A 592 -12.44 32.50 -22.66
N MET A 593 -11.10 32.53 -22.67
CA MET A 593 -10.32 32.54 -23.91
C MET A 593 -8.94 31.88 -23.73
N ASP A 594 -8.68 30.98 -24.66
CA ASP A 594 -7.60 30.01 -24.82
C ASP A 594 -6.19 30.62 -25.08
N LYS A 595 -5.16 30.04 -24.45
CA LYS A 595 -3.93 29.47 -25.04
C LYS A 595 -2.68 29.63 -24.16
N SER A 596 -2.25 28.48 -23.63
CA SER A 596 -0.89 28.08 -23.27
C SER A 596 -0.30 28.47 -21.89
N THR A 597 0.04 27.42 -21.12
CA THR A 597 1.17 27.30 -20.17
C THR A 597 0.88 27.50 -18.65
N LEU A 598 1.53 26.66 -17.82
CA LEU A 598 1.70 26.63 -16.33
C LEU A 598 0.78 25.63 -15.58
N LEU A 599 1.19 24.55 -14.89
CA LEU A 599 2.40 24.12 -14.16
C LEU A 599 2.77 24.96 -12.91
N VAL A 600 2.52 24.34 -11.74
CA VAL A 600 3.25 24.38 -10.44
C VAL A 600 2.94 25.49 -9.39
N LEU A 601 2.34 25.02 -8.28
CA LEU A 601 2.53 25.30 -6.84
C LEU A 601 2.88 26.72 -6.35
N LYS A 602 2.18 27.19 -5.29
CA LYS A 602 2.83 27.74 -4.08
C LYS A 602 2.04 27.48 -2.78
N PRO A 603 2.73 27.33 -1.62
CA PRO A 603 2.18 26.89 -0.34
C PRO A 603 1.77 28.05 0.59
N HIS A 604 0.87 27.74 1.53
CA HIS A 604 0.52 28.58 2.69
C HIS A 604 1.71 28.78 3.63
N THR A 605 2.03 30.03 3.94
CA THR A 605 2.75 30.42 5.16
C THR A 605 1.78 31.21 6.04
N ASN A 606 1.72 30.84 7.32
CA ASN A 606 0.96 31.55 8.35
C ASN A 606 1.97 32.29 9.25
N PRO A 607 1.74 33.56 9.65
CA PRO A 607 2.74 34.36 10.32
C PRO A 607 2.71 34.11 11.85
N VAL A 608 3.89 33.95 12.47
CA VAL A 608 4.05 33.98 13.92
C VAL A 608 4.61 35.34 14.31
N ALA A 609 3.87 36.04 15.19
CA ALA A 609 4.21 37.34 15.73
C ALA A 609 5.41 37.29 16.68
N ALA A 610 6.26 38.31 16.59
CA ALA A 610 7.37 38.58 17.48
C ALA A 610 6.92 39.30 18.76
N ARG A 611 7.55 38.99 19.91
CA ARG A 611 7.96 39.92 20.99
C ARG A 611 8.69 39.17 22.11
N GLY A 612 9.89 39.65 22.48
CA GLY A 612 10.61 39.26 23.71
C GLY A 612 12.14 39.20 23.53
N GLN A 613 12.82 40.29 23.87
CA GLN A 613 14.27 40.54 23.80
C GLN A 613 15.07 39.88 24.96
N PRO A 614 16.44 39.96 24.98
CA PRO A 614 17.34 38.88 25.41
C PRO A 614 17.93 39.05 26.82
N SER A 615 18.52 37.98 27.35
CA SER A 615 19.56 38.07 28.39
C SER A 615 20.78 37.23 28.01
N HIS A 616 21.92 37.90 28.02
CA HIS A 616 23.26 37.34 27.97
C HIS A 616 23.46 36.26 29.03
N ASP A 617 24.15 35.17 28.65
CA ASP A 617 25.31 34.64 29.37
C ASP A 617 25.85 33.41 28.62
N ALA A 618 27.07 33.55 28.08
CA ALA A 618 27.94 32.42 27.74
C ALA A 618 28.70 32.04 29.03
N PRO A 619 29.13 30.78 29.24
CA PRO A 619 30.35 30.36 28.54
C PRO A 619 30.53 28.85 28.25
N ASP A 620 31.58 28.60 27.48
CA ASP A 620 32.50 27.45 27.48
C ASP A 620 32.19 26.14 26.74
N ASN A 621 32.87 26.06 25.58
CA ASN A 621 33.54 24.90 24.99
C ASN A 621 33.98 23.83 25.99
N LEU A 622 33.72 22.54 25.70
CA LEU A 622 34.66 21.43 25.93
C LEU A 622 34.29 20.21 25.02
N PRO A 623 35.26 19.34 24.67
CA PRO A 623 35.30 18.62 23.39
C PRO A 623 34.90 17.13 23.45
N TYR A 624 34.66 16.61 22.24
CA TYR A 624 34.58 15.19 21.84
C TYR A 624 35.55 14.25 22.59
N ARG A 625 35.02 13.27 23.32
CA ARG A 625 35.77 12.09 23.81
C ARG A 625 35.60 10.90 22.85
N ARG A 626 36.69 10.51 22.19
CA ARG A 626 36.87 9.20 21.55
C ARG A 626 37.16 8.14 22.63
N LYS A 627 36.50 6.97 22.57
CA LYS A 627 36.85 5.78 23.37
C LYS A 627 38.04 5.03 22.73
N PRO A 628 39.00 4.52 23.51
CA PRO A 628 40.09 3.66 23.01
C PRO A 628 39.68 2.17 22.95
N PRO A 629 40.40 1.32 22.18
CA PRO A 629 40.08 -0.10 22.02
C PRO A 629 40.63 -0.97 23.17
N PRO A 630 40.08 -2.17 23.39
CA PRO A 630 40.53 -3.06 24.47
C PRO A 630 41.80 -3.83 24.08
N THR A 631 42.74 -3.87 25.02
CA THR A 631 43.97 -4.66 25.02
C THR A 631 43.70 -6.15 25.29
N ALA A 632 44.51 -7.00 24.66
CA ALA A 632 44.51 -8.45 24.79
C ALA A 632 45.32 -8.96 26.01
N THR A 633 45.16 -10.28 26.28
CA THR A 633 45.87 -11.19 27.21
C THR A 633 45.40 -11.16 28.67
N ALA A 634 45.15 -12.29 29.35
CA ALA A 634 45.64 -13.67 29.18
C ALA A 634 44.55 -14.72 28.91
#